data_AF-A0A412KLZ9-F1
#
_entry.id   AF-A0A412KLZ9-F1
#
_cell.length_a   1.000
_cell.length_b   1.000
_cell.length_c   1.000
_cell.angle_alpha   90.00
_cell.angle_beta   90.00
_cell.angle_gamma   90.00
#
_symmetry.space_group_name_H-M   'P 1'
#
loop_
_entity.id
_entity.type
_entity.pdbx_description
1 polymer ?
#
loop_
_entity_poly.entity_id
_entity_poly.type
_entity_poly.pdbx_seq_one_letter_code
_entity_poly.pdbx_strand_id
1 'polypeptide(L)'
;MMKRRSKRQLETALLLAVAAMSNWGYGEAASSVIDQKDQVIADNVDATATNPAGSNTTLAALTVSSAASGGTVKINSPSITGTFTSEWTLTEADQQTAALGLRIQNGYTGTVEIGTGTQITLNGQGNNFSGSALGIQSSTAQVQLGDGVGLTYTYSNQGIGTGNGNLQNGSALYNAGGTVSTGEKLTVRADTGVAGDTNTVGLFNTRGGSLAVGNQADIQVRGMVMQDKSEIVYGIQSGKADEQNQRNTLKLGKDSQVKAEMDRTGSTSKGSLSAIQLWHSDFELGENLQTETLLKGWTNTVSGLGFHDAKGTIGAGLHNQVETKTMENGTASYEISLVGIKLDQKSQVTLGDGSQNQVTVGANGSSLVAGMQILDGSVLNLGSGSRTEVSVQGTPWKGNSGLVIGADVQDEGSLLKGGDGTTISVAHDADNKVEVKGLSAQNKGSIQLGAHTTLQVSSAQASAQGISAVGGTVELGNQAFLTATAGESAVAEGIFTQQEGSKATLGDGAQVKVTAKEGAMAIGVYADKSGENQIGTGAVLTAASEADSSMALAATGGTNRIGDSARIQASSQSGTAYGTYGKSEGTNQIGDSAQIQASSQSSYAYGTYSDVGGENVLGKGAVVSASSETGAATGIFTSTDSHTLAGDGITVTAAGSKGIGVYSEHQGVANFLGAARISGGRYSLVSLDTGSLIDLAADGTKIIDGNMMARYGGAVDVRMNTGDSRFTGASLVADPGSELNLDMSNGAQWNMTGGSSVTNLTLNSGAVVNMTANPDYQQLTAENFSGNDGTFYMKTDLDSQTDGDKV
;
A
#
# COMPACT_ATOMS: atom_id res chain seq x y z
N MET A 1 -9.74 14.81 8.40
CA MET A 1 -11.17 14.55 8.15
C MET A 1 -11.59 15.29 6.87
N MET A 2 -11.18 14.80 5.70
CA MET A 2 -11.47 15.41 4.39
C MET A 2 -12.73 14.77 3.79
N LYS A 3 -13.69 15.60 3.38
CA LYS A 3 -14.78 15.17 2.49
C LYS A 3 -14.16 14.72 1.16
N ARG A 4 -13.90 13.41 1.04
CA ARG A 4 -13.52 12.73 -0.20
C ARG A 4 -14.55 13.06 -1.26
N ARG A 5 -14.11 13.72 -2.34
CA ARG A 5 -14.93 13.87 -3.55
C ARG A 5 -15.37 12.48 -3.99
N SER A 6 -16.67 12.33 -4.17
CA SER A 6 -17.35 11.04 -4.21
C SER A 6 -16.95 10.21 -5.44
N LYS A 7 -16.79 8.91 -5.20
CA LYS A 7 -16.74 7.76 -6.12
C LYS A 7 -17.56 7.95 -7.42
N ARG A 8 -18.70 8.63 -7.33
CA ARG A 8 -19.58 9.00 -8.46
C ARG A 8 -18.93 9.90 -9.52
N GLN A 9 -18.00 10.80 -9.19
CA GLN A 9 -17.38 11.67 -10.21
C GLN A 9 -16.36 10.92 -11.09
N LEU A 10 -15.70 9.89 -10.57
CA LEU A 10 -14.83 8.99 -11.33
C LEU A 10 -15.63 8.02 -12.22
N GLU A 11 -16.73 7.47 -11.69
CA GLU A 11 -17.63 6.59 -12.46
C GLU A 11 -18.34 7.33 -13.60
N THR A 12 -18.73 8.60 -13.38
CA THR A 12 -19.43 9.39 -14.41
C THR A 12 -18.51 9.75 -15.59
N ALA A 13 -17.20 9.84 -15.40
CA ALA A 13 -16.24 10.04 -16.49
C ALA A 13 -16.03 8.77 -17.34
N LEU A 14 -16.04 7.58 -16.70
CA LEU A 14 -15.95 6.29 -17.37
C LEU A 14 -17.24 5.94 -18.14
N LEU A 15 -18.41 6.31 -17.61
CA LEU A 15 -19.71 6.04 -18.25
C LEU A 15 -19.97 6.84 -19.54
N LEU A 16 -19.36 8.02 -19.70
CA LEU A 16 -19.63 8.91 -20.86
C LEU A 16 -18.73 8.64 -22.08
N ALA A 17 -17.56 8.00 -21.91
CA ALA A 17 -16.64 7.70 -23.02
C ALA A 17 -16.94 6.37 -23.73
N VAL A 18 -17.60 5.43 -23.05
CA VAL A 18 -17.83 4.04 -23.53
C VAL A 18 -19.00 3.92 -24.52
N ALA A 19 -19.82 4.96 -24.68
CA ALA A 19 -21.04 4.93 -25.51
C ALA A 19 -20.81 5.07 -27.03
N ALA A 20 -19.59 5.38 -27.48
CA ALA A 20 -19.30 5.75 -28.88
C ALA A 20 -19.29 4.61 -29.91
N MET A 21 -19.62 3.37 -29.52
CA MET A 21 -19.73 2.21 -30.43
C MET A 21 -21.09 1.52 -30.29
N SER A 22 -22.16 2.24 -30.60
CA SER A 22 -23.52 1.72 -30.53
C SER A 22 -24.18 1.66 -31.91
N ASN A 23 -24.35 0.43 -32.40
CA ASN A 23 -25.23 0.00 -33.50
C ASN A 23 -24.90 0.44 -34.93
N TRP A 24 -24.00 -0.31 -35.56
CA TRP A 24 -23.69 -0.22 -37.00
C TRP A 24 -24.80 -0.83 -37.89
N GLY A 25 -25.44 0.01 -38.72
CA GLY A 25 -26.43 -0.35 -39.76
C GLY A 25 -25.90 -0.19 -41.19
N TYR A 26 -26.48 -0.89 -42.18
CA TYR A 26 -25.80 -1.29 -43.43
C TYR A 26 -26.43 -0.84 -44.77
N GLY A 27 -25.53 -0.60 -45.73
CA GLY A 27 -25.65 -0.59 -47.19
C GLY A 27 -24.33 -1.15 -47.78
N GLU A 28 -24.28 -1.62 -49.04
CA GLU A 28 -23.17 -2.47 -49.55
C GLU A 28 -22.43 -1.95 -50.79
N ALA A 29 -21.10 -1.86 -50.71
CA ALA A 29 -20.20 -1.73 -51.86
C ALA A 29 -18.83 -2.36 -51.52
N ALA A 30 -18.53 -3.52 -52.11
CA ALA A 30 -17.26 -4.21 -51.93
C ALA A 30 -16.55 -4.40 -53.27
N SER A 31 -15.21 -4.39 -53.29
CA SER A 31 -14.45 -4.64 -54.52
C SER A 31 -14.55 -6.11 -54.96
N SER A 32 -14.65 -7.01 -53.99
CA SER A 32 -14.80 -8.45 -54.17
C SER A 32 -15.79 -9.01 -53.15
N VAL A 33 -16.69 -9.89 -53.59
CA VAL A 33 -17.73 -10.52 -52.75
C VAL A 33 -17.63 -12.04 -52.91
N ILE A 34 -17.62 -12.75 -51.79
CA ILE A 34 -17.78 -14.20 -51.69
C ILE A 34 -19.24 -14.46 -51.33
N ASP A 35 -20.02 -14.97 -52.28
CA ASP A 35 -21.45 -15.24 -52.13
C ASP A 35 -21.80 -16.73 -52.31
N GLN A 36 -20.81 -17.58 -52.62
CA GLN A 36 -20.97 -19.02 -52.76
C GLN A 36 -20.36 -19.78 -51.58
N LYS A 37 -21.05 -20.83 -51.15
CA LYS A 37 -20.53 -21.79 -50.18
C LYS A 37 -19.23 -22.44 -50.68
N ASP A 38 -18.33 -22.72 -49.75
CA ASP A 38 -17.08 -23.47 -50.00
C ASP A 38 -16.10 -22.79 -51.00
N GLN A 39 -16.27 -21.49 -51.24
CA GLN A 39 -15.42 -20.74 -52.17
C GLN A 39 -14.00 -20.53 -51.60
N VAL A 40 -13.02 -20.59 -52.50
CA VAL A 40 -11.61 -20.34 -52.19
C VAL A 40 -11.13 -19.09 -52.94
N ILE A 41 -10.48 -18.17 -52.23
CA ILE A 41 -9.74 -17.06 -52.83
C ILE A 41 -8.25 -17.24 -52.54
N ALA A 42 -7.41 -17.07 -53.56
CA ALA A 42 -5.95 -17.19 -53.43
C ALA A 42 -5.19 -15.96 -53.96
N ASP A 43 -5.86 -15.07 -54.71
CA ASP A 43 -5.25 -13.87 -55.27
C ASP A 43 -5.19 -12.74 -54.24
N ASN A 44 -4.31 -11.77 -54.47
CA ASN A 44 -4.31 -10.52 -53.71
C ASN A 44 -5.59 -9.72 -54.01
N VAL A 45 -6.14 -9.09 -52.98
CA VAL A 45 -7.31 -8.22 -53.11
C VAL A 45 -6.94 -6.81 -52.70
N ASP A 46 -6.96 -5.87 -53.63
CA ASP A 46 -6.70 -4.46 -53.36
C ASP A 46 -7.90 -3.62 -53.80
N ALA A 47 -8.36 -2.74 -52.91
CA ALA A 47 -9.52 -1.90 -53.14
C ALA A 47 -9.25 -0.45 -52.74
N THR A 48 -9.65 0.48 -53.61
CA THR A 48 -9.60 1.91 -53.33
C THR A 48 -10.95 2.55 -53.63
N ALA A 49 -11.53 3.26 -52.66
CA ALA A 49 -12.82 3.95 -52.85
C ALA A 49 -13.01 5.11 -51.86
N THR A 50 -13.98 5.98 -52.17
CA THR A 50 -14.43 7.06 -51.30
C THR A 50 -15.86 6.79 -50.83
N ASN A 51 -16.12 6.95 -49.54
CA ASN A 51 -17.46 6.87 -48.95
C ASN A 51 -18.05 8.30 -48.85
N PRO A 52 -18.98 8.70 -49.74
CA PRO A 52 -19.49 10.06 -49.77
C PRO A 52 -20.39 10.36 -48.57
N ALA A 53 -20.52 11.63 -48.19
CA ALA A 53 -21.49 12.07 -47.17
C ALA A 53 -22.93 11.64 -47.53
N GLY A 54 -23.73 11.22 -46.55
CA GLY A 54 -25.10 10.72 -46.77
C GLY A 54 -25.18 9.26 -47.22
N SER A 55 -24.05 8.60 -47.44
CA SER A 55 -23.99 7.16 -47.76
C SER A 55 -24.34 6.33 -46.53
N ASN A 56 -25.19 5.32 -46.70
CA ASN A 56 -25.45 4.30 -45.70
C ASN A 56 -24.57 3.05 -45.88
N THR A 57 -23.54 3.13 -46.73
CA THR A 57 -22.81 1.97 -47.24
C THR A 57 -21.50 1.73 -46.49
N THR A 58 -21.25 0.49 -46.06
CA THR A 58 -19.93 0.06 -45.57
C THR A 58 -19.08 -0.40 -46.74
N LEU A 59 -17.91 0.23 -46.94
CA LEU A 59 -16.93 -0.19 -47.94
C LEU A 59 -16.17 -1.41 -47.45
N ALA A 60 -15.82 -2.34 -48.35
CA ALA A 60 -14.94 -3.45 -48.02
C ALA A 60 -14.01 -3.84 -49.18
N ALA A 61 -12.76 -4.21 -48.88
CA ALA A 61 -11.90 -4.79 -49.92
C ALA A 61 -12.42 -6.18 -50.29
N LEU A 62 -12.67 -7.03 -49.30
CA LEU A 62 -13.29 -8.34 -49.46
C LEU A 62 -14.48 -8.51 -48.49
N THR A 63 -15.62 -8.99 -48.99
CA THR A 63 -16.79 -9.35 -48.15
C THR A 63 -17.11 -10.84 -48.29
N VAL A 64 -17.21 -11.53 -47.15
CA VAL A 64 -17.88 -12.84 -47.05
C VAL A 64 -19.35 -12.58 -46.75
N SER A 65 -20.19 -12.81 -47.77
CA SER A 65 -21.62 -12.53 -47.69
C SER A 65 -22.35 -13.62 -46.90
N SER A 66 -23.48 -13.24 -46.29
CA SER A 66 -24.41 -14.21 -45.68
C SER A 66 -24.96 -15.23 -46.70
N ALA A 67 -24.92 -14.94 -48.00
CA ALA A 67 -25.27 -15.89 -49.05
C ALA A 67 -24.33 -17.12 -49.12
N ALA A 68 -23.07 -16.97 -48.69
CA ALA A 68 -22.09 -18.06 -48.65
C ALA A 68 -22.23 -18.98 -47.41
N SER A 69 -23.30 -18.81 -46.62
CA SER A 69 -23.53 -19.53 -45.36
C SER A 69 -23.63 -21.05 -45.53
N GLY A 70 -23.33 -21.77 -44.44
CA GLY A 70 -23.47 -23.23 -44.37
C GLY A 70 -22.29 -24.05 -44.91
N GLY A 71 -21.22 -23.39 -45.41
CA GLY A 71 -19.99 -24.03 -45.87
C GLY A 71 -18.72 -23.46 -45.22
N THR A 72 -17.56 -23.85 -45.75
CA THR A 72 -16.24 -23.33 -45.31
C THR A 72 -15.59 -22.49 -46.39
N VAL A 73 -15.56 -21.17 -46.21
CA VAL A 73 -14.86 -20.24 -47.10
C VAL A 73 -13.38 -20.24 -46.77
N LYS A 74 -12.50 -20.35 -47.78
CA LYS A 74 -11.05 -20.33 -47.59
C LYS A 74 -10.42 -19.11 -48.25
N ILE A 75 -9.62 -18.37 -47.49
CA ILE A 75 -8.93 -17.17 -47.93
C ILE A 75 -7.43 -17.46 -47.81
N ASN A 76 -6.86 -17.95 -48.91
CA ASN A 76 -5.43 -18.21 -49.06
C ASN A 76 -4.70 -17.02 -49.73
N SER A 77 -5.34 -15.86 -49.80
CA SER A 77 -4.75 -14.62 -50.31
C SER A 77 -3.51 -14.24 -49.50
N PRO A 78 -2.38 -13.91 -50.14
CA PRO A 78 -1.23 -13.33 -49.45
C PRO A 78 -1.56 -11.97 -48.81
N SER A 79 -2.32 -11.12 -49.51
CA SER A 79 -2.74 -9.81 -49.00
C SER A 79 -4.18 -9.41 -49.34
N ILE A 80 -4.84 -8.73 -48.41
CA ILE A 80 -6.12 -8.03 -48.59
C ILE A 80 -5.92 -6.59 -48.11
N THR A 81 -5.97 -5.63 -49.02
CA THR A 81 -5.73 -4.20 -48.73
C THR A 81 -6.94 -3.36 -49.12
N GLY A 82 -7.52 -2.66 -48.15
CA GLY A 82 -8.49 -1.60 -48.39
C GLY A 82 -7.86 -0.22 -48.14
N THR A 83 -7.89 0.68 -49.12
CA THR A 83 -7.48 2.08 -48.97
C THR A 83 -8.69 2.98 -49.22
N PHE A 84 -9.27 3.52 -48.16
CA PHE A 84 -10.57 4.19 -48.23
C PHE A 84 -10.56 5.59 -47.66
N THR A 85 -11.27 6.51 -48.31
CA THR A 85 -11.49 7.88 -47.85
C THR A 85 -12.94 8.05 -47.41
N SER A 86 -13.18 8.63 -46.23
CA SER A 86 -14.53 8.92 -45.72
C SER A 86 -14.83 10.42 -45.75
N GLU A 87 -15.93 10.79 -46.41
CA GLU A 87 -16.49 12.14 -46.40
C GLU A 87 -17.67 12.27 -45.43
N TRP A 88 -17.91 11.26 -44.59
CA TRP A 88 -19.01 11.23 -43.62
C TRP A 88 -18.98 12.39 -42.63
N THR A 89 -20.17 12.75 -42.17
CA THR A 89 -20.40 13.60 -40.99
C THR A 89 -20.06 12.86 -39.69
N LEU A 90 -19.93 13.61 -38.58
CA LEU A 90 -19.66 13.03 -37.27
C LEU A 90 -20.73 11.99 -36.86
N THR A 91 -22.01 12.34 -37.03
CA THR A 91 -23.14 11.47 -36.68
C THR A 91 -23.13 10.15 -37.45
N GLU A 92 -22.75 10.17 -38.73
CA GLU A 92 -22.67 8.95 -39.56
C GLU A 92 -21.55 8.04 -39.07
N ALA A 93 -20.37 8.61 -38.79
CA ALA A 93 -19.22 7.85 -38.30
C ALA A 93 -19.39 7.31 -36.86
N ASP A 94 -20.20 7.95 -36.02
CA ASP A 94 -20.57 7.44 -34.69
C ASP A 94 -21.52 6.22 -34.77
N GLN A 95 -22.35 6.17 -35.82
CA GLN A 95 -23.43 5.18 -35.93
C GLN A 95 -23.14 4.03 -36.89
N GLN A 96 -22.14 4.12 -37.76
CA GLN A 96 -21.90 3.13 -38.82
C GLN A 96 -20.41 2.78 -39.00
N THR A 97 -20.13 1.65 -39.63
CA THR A 97 -18.77 1.30 -40.10
C THR A 97 -18.57 1.88 -41.49
N ALA A 98 -17.60 2.77 -41.65
CA ALA A 98 -17.28 3.38 -42.94
C ALA A 98 -16.58 2.38 -43.86
N ALA A 99 -15.62 1.61 -43.34
CA ALA A 99 -14.84 0.71 -44.17
C ALA A 99 -14.24 -0.49 -43.42
N LEU A 100 -14.01 -1.58 -44.16
CA LEU A 100 -13.38 -2.81 -43.68
C LEU A 100 -12.34 -3.33 -44.68
N GLY A 101 -11.24 -3.92 -44.20
CA GLY A 101 -10.34 -4.69 -45.06
C GLY A 101 -11.04 -5.97 -45.52
N LEU A 102 -11.26 -6.87 -44.56
CA LEU A 102 -12.08 -8.07 -44.70
C LEU A 102 -13.34 -7.97 -43.83
N ARG A 103 -14.51 -8.14 -44.44
CA ARG A 103 -15.82 -8.14 -43.77
C ARG A 103 -16.41 -9.54 -43.74
N ILE A 104 -16.78 -10.02 -42.56
CA ILE A 104 -17.68 -11.17 -42.39
C ILE A 104 -19.08 -10.64 -42.07
N GLN A 105 -19.98 -10.74 -43.05
CA GLN A 105 -21.27 -10.07 -43.01
C GLN A 105 -22.20 -10.67 -41.94
N ASN A 106 -23.02 -9.81 -41.32
CA ASN A 106 -24.08 -10.21 -40.42
C ASN A 106 -24.98 -11.30 -41.05
N GLY A 107 -25.34 -12.31 -40.26
CA GLY A 107 -26.14 -13.45 -40.71
C GLY A 107 -25.34 -14.58 -41.37
N TYR A 108 -24.02 -14.44 -41.55
CA TYR A 108 -23.18 -15.54 -42.01
C TYR A 108 -23.03 -16.63 -40.92
N THR A 109 -23.37 -17.87 -41.23
CA THR A 109 -23.39 -19.01 -40.28
C THR A 109 -22.30 -20.07 -40.53
N GLY A 110 -21.39 -19.84 -41.47
CA GLY A 110 -20.36 -20.81 -41.85
C GLY A 110 -19.02 -20.64 -41.12
N THR A 111 -17.99 -21.30 -41.65
CA THR A 111 -16.58 -21.15 -41.21
C THR A 111 -15.77 -20.38 -42.25
N VAL A 112 -14.95 -19.44 -41.81
CA VAL A 112 -13.96 -18.74 -42.64
C VAL A 112 -12.57 -19.12 -42.18
N GLU A 113 -11.80 -19.79 -43.04
CA GLU A 113 -10.39 -20.12 -42.83
C GLU A 113 -9.52 -19.11 -43.57
N ILE A 114 -8.69 -18.36 -42.84
CA ILE A 114 -7.69 -17.44 -43.38
C ILE A 114 -6.33 -18.14 -43.31
N GLY A 115 -5.63 -18.19 -44.44
CA GLY A 115 -4.37 -18.90 -44.60
C GLY A 115 -3.21 -18.34 -43.77
N THR A 116 -2.20 -19.17 -43.54
CA THR A 116 -0.94 -18.79 -42.89
C THR A 116 -0.28 -17.61 -43.59
N GLY A 117 0.17 -16.62 -42.81
CA GLY A 117 0.93 -15.47 -43.30
C GLY A 117 0.12 -14.38 -44.02
N THR A 118 -1.20 -14.55 -44.19
CA THR A 118 -2.06 -13.56 -44.84
C THR A 118 -1.99 -12.21 -44.12
N GLN A 119 -1.83 -11.13 -44.89
CA GLN A 119 -1.81 -9.75 -44.40
C GLN A 119 -3.11 -9.05 -44.75
N ILE A 120 -3.86 -8.59 -43.73
CA ILE A 120 -5.11 -7.86 -43.91
C ILE A 120 -4.88 -6.42 -43.44
N THR A 121 -5.04 -5.47 -44.36
CA THR A 121 -4.73 -4.07 -44.15
C THR A 121 -5.92 -3.18 -44.46
N LEU A 122 -6.22 -2.24 -43.57
CA LEU A 122 -7.12 -1.12 -43.79
C LEU A 122 -6.36 0.19 -43.60
N ASN A 123 -6.30 1.01 -44.66
CA ASN A 123 -5.76 2.36 -44.64
C ASN A 123 -6.92 3.35 -44.78
N GLY A 124 -7.24 4.07 -43.70
CA GLY A 124 -8.32 5.05 -43.66
C GLY A 124 -7.83 6.50 -43.82
N GLN A 125 -8.65 7.32 -44.48
CA GLN A 125 -8.45 8.77 -44.63
C GLN A 125 -9.78 9.53 -44.49
N GLY A 126 -9.72 10.84 -44.22
CA GLY A 126 -10.88 11.73 -44.15
C GLY A 126 -11.26 12.19 -42.75
N ASN A 127 -12.20 13.14 -42.64
CA ASN A 127 -12.44 13.88 -41.39
C ASN A 127 -13.15 13.07 -40.29
N ASN A 128 -14.05 12.14 -40.66
CA ASN A 128 -14.71 11.24 -39.73
C ASN A 128 -14.64 9.82 -40.30
N PHE A 129 -13.96 8.90 -39.62
CA PHE A 129 -13.72 7.56 -40.15
C PHE A 129 -13.93 6.50 -39.06
N SER A 130 -14.60 5.41 -39.45
CA SER A 130 -14.91 4.27 -38.59
C SER A 130 -14.59 2.98 -39.36
N GLY A 131 -13.76 2.08 -38.83
CA GLY A 131 -13.43 0.86 -39.57
C GLY A 131 -12.51 -0.15 -38.90
N SER A 132 -12.36 -1.30 -39.54
CA SER A 132 -11.47 -2.37 -39.05
C SER A 132 -10.74 -3.12 -40.16
N ALA A 133 -9.51 -3.58 -39.90
CA ALA A 133 -8.82 -4.44 -40.86
C ALA A 133 -9.60 -5.76 -41.07
N LEU A 134 -10.03 -6.39 -39.97
CA LEU A 134 -10.95 -7.53 -39.97
C LEU A 134 -12.21 -7.20 -39.14
N GLY A 135 -13.36 -7.13 -39.81
CA GLY A 135 -14.66 -6.88 -39.17
C GLY A 135 -15.58 -8.08 -39.24
N ILE A 136 -15.93 -8.63 -38.08
CA ILE A 136 -16.82 -9.78 -37.92
C ILE A 136 -18.12 -9.29 -37.31
N GLN A 137 -19.17 -9.29 -38.13
CA GLN A 137 -20.47 -8.69 -37.80
C GLN A 137 -21.57 -9.75 -37.60
N SER A 138 -21.21 -11.03 -37.60
CA SER A 138 -22.13 -12.15 -37.38
C SER A 138 -21.79 -12.89 -36.09
N SER A 139 -22.78 -13.03 -35.22
CA SER A 139 -22.66 -13.80 -33.97
C SER A 139 -22.60 -15.32 -34.15
N THR A 140 -22.80 -15.79 -35.38
CA THR A 140 -22.80 -17.23 -35.71
C THR A 140 -21.59 -17.64 -36.54
N ALA A 141 -20.77 -16.67 -36.96
CA ALA A 141 -19.58 -16.95 -37.74
C ALA A 141 -18.49 -17.63 -36.90
N GLN A 142 -17.84 -18.61 -37.50
CA GLN A 142 -16.61 -19.21 -37.01
C GLN A 142 -15.46 -18.70 -37.89
N VAL A 143 -14.44 -18.08 -37.32
CA VAL A 143 -13.32 -17.51 -38.07
C VAL A 143 -12.01 -18.08 -37.52
N GLN A 144 -11.19 -18.65 -38.40
CA GLN A 144 -9.92 -19.28 -38.07
C GLN A 144 -8.80 -18.58 -38.84
N LEU A 145 -7.86 -17.97 -38.13
CA LEU A 145 -6.67 -17.36 -38.72
C LEU A 145 -5.51 -18.34 -38.59
N GLY A 146 -4.79 -18.60 -39.67
CA GLY A 146 -3.56 -19.40 -39.64
C GLY A 146 -2.40 -18.71 -38.90
N ASP A 147 -1.26 -19.41 -38.81
CA ASP A 147 -0.06 -18.85 -38.17
C ASP A 147 0.46 -17.62 -38.92
N GLY A 148 1.01 -16.65 -38.19
CA GLY A 148 1.68 -15.49 -38.78
C GLY A 148 0.77 -14.52 -39.54
N VAL A 149 -0.55 -14.60 -39.36
CA VAL A 149 -1.49 -13.62 -39.93
C VAL A 149 -1.21 -12.23 -39.34
N GLY A 150 -1.22 -11.23 -40.21
CA GLY A 150 -1.03 -9.82 -39.83
C GLY A 150 -2.29 -9.01 -40.04
N LEU A 151 -2.67 -8.21 -39.04
CA LEU A 151 -3.81 -7.29 -39.09
C LEU A 151 -3.28 -5.86 -38.90
N THR A 152 -3.44 -5.03 -39.92
CA THR A 152 -2.95 -3.65 -39.90
C THR A 152 -4.10 -2.67 -40.13
N TYR A 153 -4.35 -1.83 -39.14
CA TYR A 153 -5.21 -0.66 -39.27
C TYR A 153 -4.33 0.59 -39.21
N THR A 154 -4.37 1.41 -40.25
CA THR A 154 -3.74 2.73 -40.21
C THR A 154 -4.75 3.81 -40.57
N TYR A 155 -4.65 4.94 -39.90
CA TYR A 155 -5.35 6.15 -40.28
C TYR A 155 -4.37 7.29 -40.48
N SER A 156 -4.46 7.99 -41.62
CA SER A 156 -3.63 9.15 -41.91
C SER A 156 -4.47 10.33 -42.38
N ASN A 157 -4.27 11.50 -41.77
CA ASN A 157 -4.88 12.77 -42.21
C ASN A 157 -3.94 13.61 -43.08
N GLN A 158 -3.13 12.96 -43.93
CA GLN A 158 -2.23 13.65 -44.86
C GLN A 158 -3.01 14.03 -46.13
N GLY A 159 -3.91 15.02 -46.08
CA GLY A 159 -4.61 15.41 -47.32
C GLY A 159 -5.70 16.47 -47.32
N ILE A 160 -6.20 16.98 -46.19
CA ILE A 160 -7.26 18.01 -46.20
C ILE A 160 -6.83 19.19 -45.33
N GLY A 161 -6.66 20.35 -45.96
CA GLY A 161 -5.97 21.51 -45.41
C GLY A 161 -6.44 21.93 -44.01
N THR A 162 -5.48 22.19 -43.12
CA THR A 162 -5.62 22.88 -41.81
C THR A 162 -6.67 22.36 -40.81
N GLY A 163 -7.44 21.32 -41.14
CA GLY A 163 -8.42 20.70 -40.26
C GLY A 163 -7.90 19.36 -39.75
N ASN A 164 -7.63 19.26 -38.45
CA ASN A 164 -7.46 17.96 -37.80
C ASN A 164 -8.77 17.14 -37.98
N GLY A 165 -8.66 15.84 -38.22
CA GLY A 165 -9.85 14.96 -38.31
C GLY A 165 -10.67 15.06 -37.03
N ASN A 166 -12.00 14.99 -37.13
CA ASN A 166 -12.90 15.21 -35.99
C ASN A 166 -13.10 13.94 -35.16
N LEU A 167 -13.36 12.79 -35.78
CA LEU A 167 -13.60 11.50 -35.11
C LEU A 167 -12.89 10.35 -35.83
N GLN A 168 -12.18 9.53 -35.05
CA GLN A 168 -11.56 8.30 -35.49
C GLN A 168 -11.97 7.15 -34.59
N ASN A 169 -12.54 6.11 -35.18
CA ASN A 169 -12.91 4.89 -34.48
C ASN A 169 -12.40 3.69 -35.25
N GLY A 170 -11.46 2.95 -34.70
CA GLY A 170 -10.90 1.86 -35.45
C GLY A 170 -10.28 0.75 -34.64
N SER A 171 -10.23 -0.41 -35.30
CA SER A 171 -9.56 -1.58 -34.75
C SER A 171 -8.86 -2.43 -35.79
N ALA A 172 -7.83 -3.17 -35.41
CA ALA A 172 -7.29 -4.17 -36.32
C ALA A 172 -8.25 -5.36 -36.45
N LEU A 173 -8.83 -5.80 -35.34
CA LEU A 173 -9.87 -6.82 -35.31
C LEU A 173 -11.09 -6.31 -34.53
N TYR A 174 -12.27 -6.42 -35.14
CA TYR A 174 -13.55 -6.22 -34.48
C TYR A 174 -14.39 -7.49 -34.55
N ASN A 175 -14.66 -8.09 -33.40
CA ASN A 175 -15.53 -9.26 -33.27
C ASN A 175 -16.80 -8.91 -32.49
N ALA A 176 -17.93 -8.86 -33.20
CA ALA A 176 -19.25 -8.64 -32.61
C ALA A 176 -20.03 -9.96 -32.50
N GLY A 177 -19.80 -10.70 -31.42
CA GLY A 177 -20.51 -11.92 -31.06
C GLY A 177 -20.05 -13.20 -31.76
N GLY A 178 -19.11 -13.13 -32.71
CA GLY A 178 -18.59 -14.31 -33.42
C GLY A 178 -17.62 -15.14 -32.59
N THR A 179 -17.20 -16.28 -33.12
CA THR A 179 -16.12 -17.10 -32.54
C THR A 179 -14.89 -17.02 -33.43
N VAL A 180 -13.78 -16.59 -32.84
CA VAL A 180 -12.52 -16.34 -33.54
C VAL A 180 -11.40 -17.13 -32.88
N SER A 181 -10.60 -17.82 -33.69
CA SER A 181 -9.37 -18.45 -33.24
C SER A 181 -8.21 -18.07 -34.16
N THR A 182 -7.02 -17.91 -33.61
CA THR A 182 -5.80 -17.66 -34.40
C THR A 182 -4.75 -18.73 -34.13
N GLY A 183 -3.92 -18.99 -35.13
CA GLY A 183 -2.65 -19.68 -34.99
C GLY A 183 -1.64 -18.86 -34.19
N GLU A 184 -0.40 -19.31 -34.18
CA GLU A 184 0.70 -18.65 -33.49
C GLU A 184 1.15 -17.38 -34.23
N LYS A 185 1.83 -16.48 -33.50
CA LYS A 185 2.50 -15.29 -34.06
C LYS A 185 1.56 -14.32 -34.80
N LEU A 186 0.33 -14.16 -34.30
CA LEU A 186 -0.57 -13.11 -34.76
C LEU A 186 0.13 -11.75 -34.58
N THR A 187 0.22 -10.96 -35.64
CA THR A 187 0.74 -9.59 -35.57
C THR A 187 -0.38 -8.59 -35.73
N VAL A 188 -0.50 -7.64 -34.82
CA VAL A 188 -1.50 -6.57 -34.85
C VAL A 188 -0.79 -5.22 -34.78
N ARG A 189 -1.12 -4.36 -35.74
CA ARG A 189 -0.70 -2.95 -35.78
C ARG A 189 -1.93 -2.08 -35.95
N ALA A 190 -2.21 -1.24 -34.97
CA ALA A 190 -3.25 -0.22 -35.07
C ALA A 190 -2.61 1.14 -34.78
N ASP A 191 -2.44 1.96 -35.81
CA ASP A 191 -1.81 3.27 -35.71
C ASP A 191 -2.78 4.34 -36.20
N THR A 192 -3.15 5.25 -35.30
CA THR A 192 -3.93 6.42 -35.67
C THR A 192 -3.06 7.66 -35.70
N GLY A 193 -3.05 8.33 -36.85
CA GLY A 193 -2.57 9.68 -36.99
C GLY A 193 -3.45 10.68 -36.23
N VAL A 194 -3.11 11.96 -36.33
CA VAL A 194 -3.73 13.03 -35.55
C VAL A 194 -5.23 13.22 -35.83
N ALA A 195 -6.05 13.10 -34.78
CA ALA A 195 -7.48 13.46 -34.79
C ALA A 195 -7.92 14.19 -33.50
N GLY A 196 -9.18 14.60 -33.45
CA GLY A 196 -9.84 15.26 -32.32
C GLY A 196 -10.42 14.28 -31.30
N ASP A 197 -11.33 13.39 -31.71
CA ASP A 197 -11.79 12.22 -30.95
C ASP A 197 -11.13 10.95 -31.52
N THR A 198 -10.55 10.10 -30.67
CA THR A 198 -9.81 8.91 -31.11
C THR A 198 -10.13 7.69 -30.25
N ASN A 199 -10.72 6.66 -30.85
CA ASN A 199 -10.93 5.34 -30.28
C ASN A 199 -10.16 4.32 -31.12
N THR A 200 -9.02 3.84 -30.62
CA THR A 200 -8.18 2.86 -31.31
C THR A 200 -8.02 1.62 -30.45
N VAL A 201 -8.40 0.47 -30.99
CA VAL A 201 -8.27 -0.82 -30.30
C VAL A 201 -7.53 -1.82 -31.18
N GLY A 202 -6.53 -2.52 -30.67
CA GLY A 202 -5.87 -3.58 -31.44
C GLY A 202 -6.86 -4.72 -31.74
N LEU A 203 -7.30 -5.40 -30.67
CA LEU A 203 -8.29 -6.47 -30.73
C LEU A 203 -9.53 -6.07 -29.92
N PHE A 204 -10.68 -5.93 -30.57
CA PHE A 204 -11.94 -5.64 -29.92
C PHE A 204 -12.92 -6.81 -30.03
N ASN A 205 -13.20 -7.46 -28.91
CA ASN A 205 -14.16 -8.55 -28.78
C ASN A 205 -15.38 -8.06 -27.98
N THR A 206 -16.61 -8.23 -28.48
CA THR A 206 -17.80 -7.63 -27.86
C THR A 206 -19.06 -8.44 -28.16
N ARG A 207 -20.18 -8.12 -27.51
CA ARG A 207 -21.51 -8.71 -27.75
C ARG A 207 -21.57 -10.23 -27.55
N GLY A 208 -20.88 -10.73 -26.53
CA GLY A 208 -20.80 -12.16 -26.22
C GLY A 208 -19.85 -12.93 -27.13
N GLY A 209 -18.91 -12.23 -27.77
CA GLY A 209 -17.95 -12.84 -28.68
C GLY A 209 -16.91 -13.71 -27.97
N SER A 210 -16.36 -14.68 -28.71
CA SER A 210 -15.27 -15.53 -28.27
C SER A 210 -14.03 -15.27 -29.12
N LEU A 211 -12.91 -14.95 -28.47
CA LEU A 211 -11.63 -14.69 -29.13
C LEU A 211 -10.54 -15.54 -28.48
N ALA A 212 -9.91 -16.41 -29.24
CA ALA A 212 -8.75 -17.21 -28.81
C ALA A 212 -7.55 -16.90 -29.71
N VAL A 213 -6.52 -16.28 -29.14
CA VAL A 213 -5.28 -15.93 -29.83
C VAL A 213 -4.20 -16.95 -29.45
N GLY A 214 -3.46 -17.46 -30.43
CA GLY A 214 -2.35 -18.39 -30.24
C GLY A 214 -1.14 -17.78 -29.51
N ASN A 215 -0.07 -18.55 -29.41
CA ASN A 215 1.16 -18.12 -28.72
C ASN A 215 1.90 -17.03 -29.50
N GLN A 216 2.76 -16.29 -28.80
CA GLN A 216 3.69 -15.31 -29.38
C GLN A 216 2.99 -14.21 -30.19
N ALA A 217 1.78 -13.80 -29.79
CA ALA A 217 1.09 -12.71 -30.43
C ALA A 217 1.79 -11.38 -30.14
N ASP A 218 1.87 -10.51 -31.14
CA ASP A 218 2.49 -9.18 -31.05
C ASP A 218 1.47 -8.11 -31.40
N ILE A 219 0.92 -7.46 -30.36
CA ILE A 219 -0.14 -6.48 -30.49
C ILE A 219 0.41 -5.10 -30.13
N GLN A 220 0.42 -4.19 -31.09
CA GLN A 220 0.90 -2.82 -30.88
C GLN A 220 -0.14 -1.83 -31.37
N VAL A 221 -0.49 -0.90 -30.47
CA VAL A 221 -1.48 0.13 -30.70
C VAL A 221 -0.87 1.47 -30.35
N ARG A 222 -0.97 2.42 -31.27
CA ARG A 222 -0.54 3.81 -31.06
C ARG A 222 -1.66 4.77 -31.44
N GLY A 223 -1.96 5.71 -30.56
CA GLY A 223 -2.87 6.81 -30.84
C GLY A 223 -2.21 8.18 -30.69
N MET A 224 -2.39 9.05 -31.67
CA MET A 224 -1.94 10.45 -31.63
C MET A 224 -3.13 11.41 -31.57
N VAL A 225 -3.20 12.29 -30.55
CA VAL A 225 -4.37 13.16 -30.34
C VAL A 225 -3.98 14.62 -30.08
N MET A 226 -4.70 15.57 -30.68
CA MET A 226 -4.33 17.00 -30.68
C MET A 226 -5.43 17.98 -30.19
N GLN A 227 -6.60 17.51 -29.74
CA GLN A 227 -7.69 18.41 -29.31
C GLN A 227 -8.40 17.92 -28.03
N ASP A 228 -9.20 18.83 -27.46
CA ASP A 228 -9.86 18.70 -26.17
C ASP A 228 -11.09 17.76 -26.17
N LYS A 229 -10.96 16.54 -26.70
CA LYS A 229 -12.07 15.58 -26.78
C LYS A 229 -11.71 14.16 -26.30
N SER A 230 -12.65 13.21 -26.46
CA SER A 230 -12.70 11.90 -25.79
C SER A 230 -11.77 10.89 -26.46
N GLU A 231 -11.02 10.13 -25.67
CA GLU A 231 -9.99 9.22 -26.19
C GLU A 231 -10.02 7.82 -25.55
N ILE A 232 -9.91 6.79 -26.38
CA ILE A 232 -9.71 5.41 -25.96
C ILE A 232 -8.55 4.84 -26.79
N VAL A 233 -7.49 4.38 -26.13
CA VAL A 233 -6.41 3.63 -26.80
C VAL A 233 -6.19 2.34 -26.03
N TYR A 234 -6.58 1.20 -26.62
CA TYR A 234 -6.43 -0.11 -25.99
C TYR A 234 -5.68 -1.11 -26.86
N GLY A 235 -4.78 -1.89 -26.26
CA GLY A 235 -4.21 -3.05 -26.93
C GLY A 235 -5.28 -4.09 -27.23
N ILE A 236 -5.94 -4.56 -26.18
CA ILE A 236 -7.06 -5.49 -26.23
C ILE A 236 -8.24 -4.95 -25.43
N GLN A 237 -9.42 -4.99 -26.03
CA GLN A 237 -10.69 -4.77 -25.35
C GLN A 237 -11.59 -6.00 -25.49
N SER A 238 -12.13 -6.48 -24.37
CA SER A 238 -13.19 -7.49 -24.38
C SER A 238 -14.41 -6.97 -23.61
N GLY A 239 -15.55 -6.82 -24.28
CA GLY A 239 -16.77 -6.23 -23.76
C GLY A 239 -16.72 -4.70 -23.62
N LYS A 240 -17.80 -4.15 -23.07
CA LYS A 240 -17.95 -2.73 -22.74
C LYS A 240 -19.00 -2.55 -21.63
N ALA A 241 -18.98 -1.40 -20.96
CA ALA A 241 -19.77 -1.14 -19.75
C ALA A 241 -21.30 -1.24 -19.90
N ASP A 242 -21.84 -1.07 -21.11
CA ASP A 242 -23.28 -1.17 -21.42
C ASP A 242 -23.72 -2.61 -21.76
N GLU A 243 -22.82 -3.58 -21.83
CA GLU A 243 -23.09 -4.98 -22.22
C GLU A 243 -23.33 -5.94 -21.05
N GLN A 244 -24.00 -5.49 -19.98
CA GLN A 244 -24.14 -6.24 -18.72
C GLN A 244 -24.75 -7.66 -18.84
N ASN A 245 -25.45 -7.97 -19.93
CA ASN A 245 -26.09 -9.28 -20.16
C ASN A 245 -25.37 -10.16 -21.20
N GLN A 246 -24.20 -9.76 -21.69
CA GLN A 246 -23.47 -10.45 -22.76
C GLN A 246 -22.02 -10.70 -22.33
N ARG A 247 -21.78 -11.89 -21.77
CA ARG A 247 -20.45 -12.28 -21.28
C ARG A 247 -19.55 -12.74 -22.43
N ASN A 248 -18.39 -12.12 -22.55
CA ASN A 248 -17.41 -12.40 -23.60
C ASN A 248 -16.36 -13.42 -23.12
N THR A 249 -15.66 -14.08 -24.04
CA THR A 249 -14.50 -14.94 -23.71
C THR A 249 -13.24 -14.50 -24.44
N LEU A 250 -12.12 -14.44 -23.70
CA LEU A 250 -10.81 -14.08 -24.24
C LEU A 250 -9.76 -15.10 -23.83
N LYS A 251 -9.04 -15.67 -24.79
CA LYS A 251 -7.81 -16.43 -24.55
C LYS A 251 -6.65 -15.79 -25.29
N LEU A 252 -5.51 -15.67 -24.64
CA LEU A 252 -4.25 -15.20 -25.23
C LEU A 252 -3.16 -16.21 -24.91
N GLY A 253 -2.47 -16.72 -25.92
CA GLY A 253 -1.41 -17.71 -25.76
C GLY A 253 -0.17 -17.16 -25.04
N LYS A 254 0.76 -18.08 -24.75
CA LYS A 254 2.01 -17.81 -24.02
C LYS A 254 2.94 -16.88 -24.80
N ASP A 255 3.85 -16.23 -24.07
CA ASP A 255 4.92 -15.39 -24.63
C ASP A 255 4.40 -14.28 -25.57
N SER A 256 3.17 -13.82 -25.33
CA SER A 256 2.54 -12.76 -26.11
C SER A 256 2.90 -11.38 -25.53
N GLN A 257 2.89 -10.37 -26.39
CA GLN A 257 3.15 -8.98 -26.02
C GLN A 257 2.00 -8.06 -26.45
N VAL A 258 1.62 -7.14 -25.58
CA VAL A 258 0.57 -6.15 -25.82
C VAL A 258 1.07 -4.77 -25.43
N LYS A 259 1.21 -3.88 -26.41
CA LYS A 259 1.64 -2.50 -26.22
C LYS A 259 0.55 -1.53 -26.61
N ALA A 260 0.26 -0.58 -25.73
CA ALA A 260 -0.61 0.56 -25.99
C ALA A 260 0.13 1.86 -25.67
N GLU A 261 0.24 2.73 -26.68
CA GLU A 261 0.93 4.02 -26.59
C GLU A 261 0.01 5.16 -26.98
N MET A 262 0.01 6.24 -26.19
CA MET A 262 -0.77 7.44 -26.48
C MET A 262 0.14 8.68 -26.44
N ASP A 263 0.15 9.43 -27.54
CA ASP A 263 0.77 10.73 -27.69
C ASP A 263 -0.32 11.82 -27.74
N ARG A 264 -0.44 12.68 -26.72
CA ARG A 264 -1.50 13.71 -26.66
C ARG A 264 -0.96 15.14 -26.48
N THR A 265 -1.31 16.03 -27.41
CA THR A 265 -1.16 17.49 -27.27
C THR A 265 -2.53 18.15 -27.01
N GLY A 266 -2.82 18.59 -25.78
CA GLY A 266 -4.13 19.18 -25.44
C GLY A 266 -4.28 19.58 -23.97
N SER A 267 -5.41 20.23 -23.62
CA SER A 267 -5.62 20.86 -22.30
C SER A 267 -6.78 20.29 -21.45
N THR A 268 -7.59 19.36 -21.99
CA THR A 268 -8.74 18.79 -21.25
C THR A 268 -8.62 17.31 -20.89
N SER A 269 -9.47 16.92 -19.94
CA SER A 269 -9.41 15.72 -19.11
C SER A 269 -10.44 14.65 -19.52
N LYS A 270 -10.36 14.06 -20.72
CA LYS A 270 -11.28 12.98 -21.13
C LYS A 270 -10.57 11.93 -21.97
N GLY A 271 -10.09 10.86 -21.33
CA GLY A 271 -9.55 9.73 -22.05
C GLY A 271 -9.20 8.54 -21.17
N SER A 272 -8.95 7.40 -21.81
CA SER A 272 -8.53 6.15 -21.19
C SER A 272 -7.49 5.43 -22.03
N LEU A 273 -6.45 4.92 -21.39
CA LEU A 273 -5.37 4.17 -22.00
C LEU A 273 -5.13 2.87 -21.23
N SER A 274 -5.02 1.75 -21.95
CA SER A 274 -4.76 0.44 -21.34
C SER A 274 -4.14 -0.57 -22.29
N ALA A 275 -3.25 -1.44 -21.81
CA ALA A 275 -2.80 -2.57 -22.62
C ALA A 275 -3.93 -3.58 -22.78
N ILE A 276 -4.61 -3.94 -21.69
CA ILE A 276 -5.73 -4.88 -21.69
C ILE A 276 -6.87 -4.35 -20.83
N GLN A 277 -8.08 -4.35 -21.40
CA GLN A 277 -9.26 -3.80 -20.76
C GLN A 277 -10.46 -4.74 -20.94
N LEU A 278 -10.94 -5.32 -19.84
CA LEU A 278 -11.96 -6.36 -19.86
C LEU A 278 -13.21 -5.95 -19.07
N TRP A 279 -14.35 -6.03 -19.74
CA TRP A 279 -15.70 -5.85 -19.19
C TRP A 279 -16.52 -7.11 -19.41
N HIS A 280 -17.24 -7.57 -18.38
CA HIS A 280 -18.17 -8.71 -18.49
C HIS A 280 -17.53 -9.90 -19.24
N SER A 281 -16.32 -10.29 -18.83
CA SER A 281 -15.49 -11.21 -19.61
C SER A 281 -14.92 -12.34 -18.76
N ASP A 282 -14.94 -13.55 -19.30
CA ASP A 282 -14.16 -14.67 -18.79
C ASP A 282 -12.86 -14.78 -19.60
N PHE A 283 -11.71 -14.93 -18.93
CA PHE A 283 -10.43 -14.88 -19.63
C PHE A 283 -9.36 -15.89 -19.15
N GLU A 284 -8.44 -16.19 -20.05
CA GLU A 284 -7.22 -16.97 -19.80
C GLU A 284 -6.06 -16.35 -20.58
N LEU A 285 -5.11 -15.74 -19.90
CA LEU A 285 -3.90 -15.18 -20.52
C LEU A 285 -2.71 -16.06 -20.18
N GLY A 286 -1.89 -16.38 -21.17
CA GLY A 286 -0.78 -17.31 -21.04
C GLY A 286 0.36 -16.83 -20.13
N GLU A 287 1.32 -17.73 -19.94
CA GLU A 287 2.58 -17.44 -19.25
C GLU A 287 3.43 -16.40 -20.00
N ASN A 288 4.29 -15.70 -19.27
CA ASN A 288 5.23 -14.71 -19.80
C ASN A 288 4.58 -13.59 -20.62
N LEU A 289 3.31 -13.26 -20.33
CA LEU A 289 2.64 -12.13 -20.95
C LEU A 289 3.41 -10.84 -20.64
N GLN A 290 3.74 -10.08 -21.68
CA GLN A 290 4.34 -8.76 -21.55
C GLN A 290 3.31 -7.70 -21.92
N THR A 291 3.10 -6.73 -21.03
CA THR A 291 2.26 -5.58 -21.30
C THR A 291 3.01 -4.28 -21.09
N GLU A 292 2.87 -3.35 -22.03
CA GLU A 292 3.47 -2.02 -21.95
C GLU A 292 2.38 -0.98 -22.23
N THR A 293 2.11 -0.14 -21.24
CA THR A 293 1.23 1.02 -21.38
C THR A 293 2.07 2.29 -21.25
N LEU A 294 2.15 3.09 -22.30
CA LEU A 294 2.97 4.30 -22.35
C LEU A 294 2.12 5.54 -22.64
N LEU A 295 2.05 6.46 -21.66
CA LEU A 295 1.47 7.79 -21.88
C LEU A 295 2.55 8.85 -22.11
N LYS A 296 2.35 9.64 -23.15
CA LYS A 296 3.03 10.91 -23.41
C LYS A 296 1.97 12.00 -23.60
N GLY A 297 1.66 12.77 -22.56
CA GLY A 297 0.63 13.81 -22.58
C GLY A 297 -0.42 13.66 -21.48
N TRP A 298 -1.66 14.09 -21.74
CA TRP A 298 -2.74 14.16 -20.74
C TRP A 298 -3.78 13.03 -20.94
N THR A 299 -4.29 12.39 -19.90
CA THR A 299 -5.53 11.58 -20.00
C THR A 299 -6.20 11.43 -18.62
N ASN A 300 -7.37 10.80 -18.47
CA ASN A 300 -7.96 10.66 -17.12
C ASN A 300 -7.48 9.41 -16.42
N THR A 301 -7.59 8.29 -17.11
CA THR A 301 -7.39 6.97 -16.54
C THR A 301 -6.39 6.22 -17.37
N VAL A 302 -5.30 5.81 -16.74
CA VAL A 302 -4.33 4.90 -17.32
C VAL A 302 -4.30 3.66 -16.45
N SER A 303 -4.49 2.51 -17.09
CA SER A 303 -4.28 1.21 -16.48
C SER A 303 -3.31 0.37 -17.29
N GLY A 304 -2.49 -0.48 -16.65
CA GLY A 304 -1.83 -1.55 -17.39
C GLY A 304 -2.87 -2.61 -17.80
N LEU A 305 -3.53 -3.14 -16.77
CA LEU A 305 -4.58 -4.14 -16.88
C LEU A 305 -5.84 -3.66 -16.13
N GLY A 306 -6.98 -3.59 -16.81
CA GLY A 306 -8.26 -3.18 -16.22
C GLY A 306 -9.33 -4.27 -16.31
N PHE A 307 -9.96 -4.56 -15.17
CA PHE A 307 -10.95 -5.63 -15.02
C PHE A 307 -12.24 -5.10 -14.36
N HIS A 308 -13.35 -5.28 -15.06
CA HIS A 308 -14.68 -4.81 -14.66
C HIS A 308 -15.69 -5.94 -14.84
N ASP A 309 -16.18 -6.53 -13.75
CA ASP A 309 -16.97 -7.78 -13.81
C ASP A 309 -16.28 -8.86 -14.67
N ALA A 310 -14.94 -8.96 -14.53
CA ALA A 310 -14.13 -9.91 -15.27
C ALA A 310 -13.59 -11.02 -14.36
N LYS A 311 -13.52 -12.24 -14.90
CA LYS A 311 -13.04 -13.40 -14.15
C LYS A 311 -12.05 -14.22 -14.97
N GLY A 312 -10.91 -14.56 -14.41
CA GLY A 312 -9.93 -15.32 -15.16
C GLY A 312 -8.58 -15.48 -14.51
N THR A 313 -7.64 -15.99 -15.30
CA THR A 313 -6.27 -16.27 -14.88
C THR A 313 -5.27 -15.67 -15.85
N ILE A 314 -4.13 -15.25 -15.31
CA ILE A 314 -2.91 -14.95 -16.06
C ILE A 314 -1.86 -15.95 -15.61
N GLY A 315 -1.14 -16.56 -16.55
CA GLY A 315 -0.07 -17.51 -16.26
C GLY A 315 1.09 -16.91 -15.45
N ALA A 316 2.07 -17.75 -15.11
CA ALA A 316 3.27 -17.32 -14.41
C ALA A 316 4.10 -16.33 -15.25
N GLY A 317 4.88 -15.49 -14.58
CA GLY A 317 5.85 -14.62 -15.24
C GLY A 317 5.24 -13.43 -15.99
N LEU A 318 4.04 -12.95 -15.63
CA LEU A 318 3.51 -11.69 -16.13
C LEU A 318 4.55 -10.57 -15.94
N HIS A 319 4.77 -9.75 -16.96
CA HIS A 319 5.51 -8.51 -16.87
C HIS A 319 4.64 -7.35 -17.35
N ASN A 320 4.00 -6.65 -16.42
CA ASN A 320 3.18 -5.47 -16.68
C ASN A 320 3.96 -4.19 -16.39
N GLN A 321 4.10 -3.32 -17.38
CA GLN A 321 4.75 -2.03 -17.26
C GLN A 321 3.79 -0.91 -17.64
N VAL A 322 3.69 0.09 -16.77
CA VAL A 322 2.94 1.32 -17.02
C VAL A 322 3.88 2.49 -16.79
N GLU A 323 4.03 3.35 -17.80
CA GLU A 323 4.99 4.45 -17.77
C GLU A 323 4.38 5.76 -18.29
N THR A 324 4.73 6.86 -17.63
CA THR A 324 4.49 8.22 -18.16
C THR A 324 5.82 8.88 -18.52
N LYS A 325 5.87 9.53 -19.68
CA LYS A 325 7.03 10.30 -20.17
C LYS A 325 6.63 11.71 -20.57
N THR A 326 7.55 12.66 -20.49
CA THR A 326 7.36 14.00 -21.08
C THR A 326 7.24 13.86 -22.60
N MET A 327 6.39 14.66 -23.23
CA MET A 327 6.39 14.78 -24.68
C MET A 327 7.71 15.38 -25.20
N GLU A 328 8.06 15.09 -26.46
CA GLU A 328 9.27 15.62 -27.13
C GLU A 328 9.33 17.16 -27.14
N ASN A 329 8.17 17.83 -27.12
CA ASN A 329 8.07 19.30 -27.07
C ASN A 329 8.20 19.88 -25.65
N GLY A 330 8.50 19.07 -24.65
CA GLY A 330 8.64 19.47 -23.25
C GLY A 330 7.32 19.60 -22.49
N THR A 331 6.19 19.26 -23.10
CA THR A 331 4.88 19.28 -22.42
C THR A 331 4.81 18.12 -21.42
N ALA A 332 4.52 18.50 -20.18
CA ALA A 332 4.24 17.64 -19.06
C ALA A 332 3.04 16.70 -19.28
N SER A 333 3.17 15.45 -18.84
CA SER A 333 2.06 14.49 -18.80
C SER A 333 1.23 14.66 -17.53
N TYR A 334 -0.06 14.35 -17.59
CA TYR A 334 -0.93 14.49 -16.42
C TYR A 334 -2.10 13.54 -16.50
N GLU A 335 -2.46 12.98 -15.36
CA GLU A 335 -3.53 12.00 -15.24
C GLU A 335 -4.37 12.26 -14.00
N ILE A 336 -5.58 11.69 -13.95
CA ILE A 336 -6.34 11.66 -12.70
C ILE A 336 -5.98 10.39 -11.91
N SER A 337 -5.78 9.27 -12.61
CA SER A 337 -5.49 7.96 -12.02
C SER A 337 -4.57 7.14 -12.91
N LEU A 338 -3.43 6.72 -12.35
CA LEU A 338 -2.46 5.82 -12.97
C LEU A 338 -2.38 4.53 -12.15
N VAL A 339 -2.75 3.41 -12.75
CA VAL A 339 -2.83 2.13 -12.03
C VAL A 339 -2.15 1.01 -12.80
N GLY A 340 -1.28 0.22 -12.16
CA GLY A 340 -0.73 -0.99 -12.80
C GLY A 340 -1.83 -2.00 -13.12
N ILE A 341 -2.54 -2.45 -12.08
CA ILE A 341 -3.64 -3.42 -12.16
C ILE A 341 -4.86 -2.89 -11.43
N LYS A 342 -6.00 -2.80 -12.13
CA LYS A 342 -7.26 -2.30 -11.56
C LYS A 342 -8.37 -3.34 -11.66
N LEU A 343 -9.04 -3.60 -10.53
CA LEU A 343 -10.21 -4.47 -10.44
C LEU A 343 -11.37 -3.71 -9.78
N ASP A 344 -12.55 -3.77 -10.39
CA ASP A 344 -13.81 -3.36 -9.78
C ASP A 344 -14.99 -4.25 -10.23
N GLN A 345 -16.19 -3.92 -9.76
CA GLN A 345 -17.44 -4.61 -10.10
C GLN A 345 -17.36 -6.13 -9.85
N LYS A 346 -16.84 -6.54 -8.68
CA LYS A 346 -16.72 -7.94 -8.24
C LYS A 346 -15.85 -8.82 -9.15
N SER A 347 -14.85 -8.22 -9.81
CA SER A 347 -13.89 -8.97 -10.62
C SER A 347 -13.11 -10.00 -9.81
N GLN A 348 -12.72 -11.11 -10.43
CA GLN A 348 -11.96 -12.21 -9.80
C GLN A 348 -10.78 -12.60 -10.68
N VAL A 349 -9.58 -12.17 -10.31
CA VAL A 349 -8.36 -12.39 -11.10
C VAL A 349 -7.34 -13.19 -10.30
N THR A 350 -6.69 -14.14 -10.95
CA THR A 350 -5.55 -14.87 -10.38
C THR A 350 -4.34 -14.73 -11.29
N LEU A 351 -3.20 -14.33 -10.73
CA LEU A 351 -1.91 -14.26 -11.42
C LEU A 351 -1.04 -15.43 -10.99
N GLY A 352 -0.30 -16.03 -11.91
CA GLY A 352 0.71 -17.03 -11.60
C GLY A 352 1.92 -16.46 -10.87
N ASP A 353 2.80 -17.36 -10.43
CA ASP A 353 4.02 -17.02 -9.68
C ASP A 353 4.95 -16.08 -10.47
N GLY A 354 5.75 -15.30 -9.74
CA GLY A 354 6.79 -14.43 -10.31
C GLY A 354 6.26 -13.26 -11.14
N SER A 355 4.98 -12.90 -10.97
CA SER A 355 4.37 -11.77 -11.68
C SER A 355 5.02 -10.45 -11.25
N GLN A 356 5.35 -9.61 -12.23
CA GLN A 356 5.96 -8.30 -12.07
C GLN A 356 5.00 -7.22 -12.56
N ASN A 357 4.77 -6.20 -11.72
CA ASN A 357 3.91 -5.08 -12.01
C ASN A 357 4.67 -3.78 -11.67
N GLN A 358 5.04 -3.01 -12.69
CA GLN A 358 5.84 -1.81 -12.55
C GLN A 358 5.06 -0.60 -13.03
N VAL A 359 4.99 0.43 -12.19
CA VAL A 359 4.39 1.73 -12.50
C VAL A 359 5.43 2.81 -12.29
N THR A 360 5.78 3.53 -13.36
CA THR A 360 6.80 4.58 -13.34
C THR A 360 6.23 5.90 -13.83
N VAL A 361 6.35 6.94 -13.00
CA VAL A 361 6.00 8.31 -13.36
C VAL A 361 7.27 9.11 -13.61
N GLY A 362 7.65 9.19 -14.89
CA GLY A 362 8.83 9.94 -15.34
C GLY A 362 8.59 11.44 -15.49
N ALA A 363 7.34 11.87 -15.72
CA ALA A 363 7.00 13.29 -15.86
C ALA A 363 5.52 13.59 -15.55
N ASN A 364 5.32 14.60 -14.71
CA ASN A 364 4.08 15.27 -14.32
C ASN A 364 2.81 14.42 -13.98
N GLY A 365 1.83 15.01 -13.28
CA GLY A 365 1.22 14.36 -12.10
C GLY A 365 -0.13 13.69 -12.21
N SER A 366 -0.27 12.65 -11.39
CA SER A 366 -1.52 11.97 -11.09
C SER A 366 -2.01 12.29 -9.69
N SER A 367 -3.33 12.41 -9.51
CA SER A 367 -3.94 12.48 -8.16
C SER A 367 -3.80 11.15 -7.42
N LEU A 368 -3.72 10.05 -8.17
CA LEU A 368 -3.51 8.69 -7.67
C LEU A 368 -2.49 7.95 -8.55
N VAL A 369 -1.40 7.49 -7.95
CA VAL A 369 -0.48 6.52 -8.57
C VAL A 369 -0.55 5.25 -7.75
N ALA A 370 -1.02 4.16 -8.36
CA ALA A 370 -1.19 2.89 -7.66
C ALA A 370 -0.52 1.74 -8.43
N GLY A 371 0.19 0.87 -7.73
CA GLY A 371 0.58 -0.42 -8.30
C GLY A 371 -0.67 -1.27 -8.58
N MET A 372 -1.53 -1.40 -7.56
CA MET A 372 -2.78 -2.16 -7.62
C MET A 372 -3.93 -1.40 -6.97
N GLN A 373 -5.12 -1.48 -7.57
CA GLN A 373 -6.36 -0.95 -6.99
C GLN A 373 -7.48 -1.99 -7.10
N ILE A 374 -8.08 -2.35 -5.95
CA ILE A 374 -9.08 -3.42 -5.85
C ILE A 374 -10.31 -2.88 -5.10
N LEU A 375 -11.45 -2.83 -5.79
CA LEU A 375 -12.66 -2.15 -5.36
C LEU A 375 -13.91 -3.04 -5.49
N ASP A 376 -15.02 -2.61 -4.88
CA ASP A 376 -16.36 -3.15 -5.14
C ASP A 376 -16.50 -4.67 -5.00
N GLY A 377 -15.87 -5.25 -3.99
CA GLY A 377 -15.97 -6.69 -3.72
C GLY A 377 -15.10 -7.55 -4.64
N SER A 378 -14.11 -6.95 -5.30
CA SER A 378 -13.22 -7.67 -6.23
C SER A 378 -12.08 -8.38 -5.52
N VAL A 379 -11.56 -9.44 -6.15
CA VAL A 379 -10.51 -10.28 -5.59
C VAL A 379 -9.35 -10.41 -6.58
N LEU A 380 -8.14 -10.08 -6.11
CA LEU A 380 -6.89 -10.35 -6.81
C LEU A 380 -6.07 -11.37 -6.03
N ASN A 381 -5.79 -12.52 -6.62
CA ASN A 381 -4.87 -13.53 -6.07
C ASN A 381 -3.53 -13.45 -6.81
N LEU A 382 -2.47 -13.13 -6.09
CA LEU A 382 -1.10 -13.15 -6.59
C LEU A 382 -0.44 -14.48 -6.27
N GLY A 383 0.29 -15.05 -7.24
CA GLY A 383 1.20 -16.17 -7.01
C GLY A 383 2.38 -15.78 -6.11
N SER A 384 3.19 -16.77 -5.75
CA SER A 384 4.39 -16.59 -4.92
C SER A 384 5.44 -15.75 -5.66
N GLY A 385 6.25 -15.00 -4.90
CA GLY A 385 7.32 -14.17 -5.46
C GLY A 385 6.83 -13.02 -6.36
N SER A 386 5.56 -12.62 -6.24
CA SER A 386 5.02 -11.50 -7.01
C SER A 386 5.65 -10.18 -6.55
N ARG A 387 5.94 -9.30 -7.50
CA ARG A 387 6.64 -8.04 -7.27
C ARG A 387 5.86 -6.87 -7.86
N THR A 388 5.55 -5.89 -7.01
CA THR A 388 4.99 -4.60 -7.44
C THR A 388 5.96 -3.47 -7.14
N GLU A 389 6.21 -2.62 -8.12
CA GLU A 389 7.03 -1.42 -7.99
C GLU A 389 6.26 -0.19 -8.43
N VAL A 390 6.33 0.86 -7.60
CA VAL A 390 5.82 2.18 -7.93
C VAL A 390 6.93 3.19 -7.74
N SER A 391 7.33 3.88 -8.81
CA SER A 391 8.38 4.90 -8.78
C SER A 391 7.85 6.22 -9.33
N VAL A 392 7.99 7.28 -8.54
CA VAL A 392 7.61 8.64 -8.94
C VAL A 392 8.85 9.53 -8.84
N GLN A 393 9.34 10.00 -9.99
CA GLN A 393 10.57 10.80 -10.12
C GLN A 393 10.31 12.24 -10.59
N GLY A 394 9.21 12.46 -11.33
CA GLY A 394 8.83 13.80 -11.80
C GLY A 394 8.22 14.65 -10.67
N THR A 395 8.16 15.98 -10.85
CA THR A 395 7.51 16.92 -9.91
C THR A 395 6.15 17.43 -10.39
N PRO A 396 5.04 16.94 -9.81
CA PRO A 396 3.73 17.54 -10.11
C PRO A 396 2.63 17.41 -9.04
N TRP A 397 2.23 18.55 -8.46
CA TRP A 397 0.92 19.18 -8.59
C TRP A 397 0.84 20.27 -7.52
N LYS A 398 0.45 21.48 -7.92
CA LYS A 398 0.14 22.58 -7.02
C LYS A 398 -1.19 22.28 -6.32
N GLY A 399 -1.12 21.59 -5.19
CA GLY A 399 -2.27 21.29 -4.34
C GLY A 399 -2.01 20.05 -3.51
N ASN A 400 -2.04 20.21 -2.18
CA ASN A 400 -1.55 19.25 -1.17
C ASN A 400 -2.36 17.92 -1.05
N SER A 401 -2.67 17.19 -2.13
CA SER A 401 -3.58 16.03 -2.04
C SER A 401 -3.38 14.91 -3.06
N GLY A 402 -2.13 14.54 -3.38
CA GLY A 402 -1.84 13.33 -4.15
C GLY A 402 -1.66 12.09 -3.27
N LEU A 403 -1.92 10.90 -3.81
CA LEU A 403 -1.67 9.60 -3.16
C LEU A 403 -0.80 8.71 -4.07
N VAL A 404 0.31 8.22 -3.53
CA VAL A 404 1.18 7.22 -4.18
C VAL A 404 1.13 5.95 -3.36
N ILE A 405 0.76 4.83 -3.98
CA ILE A 405 0.47 3.61 -3.24
C ILE A 405 0.89 2.33 -3.95
N GLY A 406 1.45 1.37 -3.22
CA GLY A 406 1.74 0.04 -3.74
C GLY A 406 0.46 -0.74 -4.05
N ALA A 407 -0.40 -0.92 -3.04
CA ALA A 407 -1.69 -1.58 -3.18
C ALA A 407 -2.80 -0.91 -2.35
N ASP A 408 -3.92 -0.59 -3.00
CA ASP A 408 -5.11 0.01 -2.38
C ASP A 408 -6.32 -0.93 -2.49
N VAL A 409 -6.83 -1.40 -1.34
CA VAL A 409 -8.00 -2.27 -1.26
C VAL A 409 -9.10 -1.57 -0.48
N GLN A 410 -10.23 -1.34 -1.15
CA GLN A 410 -11.35 -0.61 -0.58
C GLN A 410 -12.66 -1.38 -0.69
N ASP A 411 -13.54 -1.15 0.28
CA ASP A 411 -14.90 -1.66 0.34
C ASP A 411 -15.01 -3.13 0.78
N GLU A 412 -16.17 -3.45 1.33
CA GLU A 412 -16.48 -4.77 1.86
C GLU A 412 -16.42 -5.84 0.77
N GLY A 413 -15.70 -6.93 1.07
CA GLY A 413 -15.50 -8.05 0.15
C GLY A 413 -14.32 -7.88 -0.81
N SER A 414 -13.74 -6.68 -0.91
CA SER A 414 -12.54 -6.47 -1.72
C SER A 414 -11.31 -7.08 -1.04
N LEU A 415 -10.52 -7.84 -1.80
CA LEU A 415 -9.45 -8.67 -1.25
C LEU A 415 -8.22 -8.76 -2.16
N LEU A 416 -7.06 -8.44 -1.60
CA LEU A 416 -5.77 -8.81 -2.16
C LEU A 416 -5.23 -10.04 -1.41
N LYS A 417 -4.96 -11.12 -2.13
CA LYS A 417 -4.24 -12.30 -1.64
C LYS A 417 -2.90 -12.41 -2.32
N GLY A 418 -1.85 -12.80 -1.61
CA GLY A 418 -0.54 -13.07 -2.20
C GLY A 418 0.20 -14.20 -1.49
N GLY A 419 0.99 -14.96 -2.27
CA GLY A 419 1.84 -16.03 -1.75
C GLY A 419 3.08 -15.52 -1.00
N ASP A 420 3.94 -16.45 -0.62
CA ASP A 420 5.19 -16.16 0.07
C ASP A 420 6.15 -15.34 -0.82
N GLY A 421 6.96 -14.50 -0.20
CA GLY A 421 7.95 -13.67 -0.89
C GLY A 421 7.35 -12.53 -1.73
N THR A 422 6.07 -12.18 -1.50
CA THR A 422 5.45 -11.01 -2.14
C THR A 422 6.25 -9.75 -1.79
N THR A 423 6.63 -8.96 -2.79
CA THR A 423 7.43 -7.73 -2.64
C THR A 423 6.67 -6.53 -3.18
N ILE A 424 6.58 -5.45 -2.39
CA ILE A 424 5.99 -4.19 -2.79
C ILE A 424 6.96 -3.05 -2.45
N SER A 425 7.38 -2.30 -3.46
CA SER A 425 8.29 -1.17 -3.32
C SER A 425 7.64 0.10 -3.86
N VAL A 426 7.66 1.17 -3.06
CA VAL A 426 7.08 2.48 -3.39
C VAL A 426 8.10 3.55 -3.11
N ALA A 427 8.56 4.22 -4.16
CA ALA A 427 9.55 5.28 -4.08
C ALA A 427 8.99 6.58 -4.66
N HIS A 428 9.03 7.64 -3.85
CA HIS A 428 8.61 8.99 -4.21
C HIS A 428 9.78 9.97 -4.01
N ASP A 429 10.42 10.33 -5.10
CA ASP A 429 11.59 11.22 -5.14
C ASP A 429 11.21 12.54 -5.81
N ALA A 430 10.16 13.18 -5.30
CA ALA A 430 9.62 14.41 -5.84
C ALA A 430 9.31 15.44 -4.74
N ASP A 431 9.46 16.72 -5.10
CA ASP A 431 9.33 17.89 -4.21
C ASP A 431 7.86 18.31 -3.95
N ASN A 432 7.00 17.38 -3.56
CA ASN A 432 5.60 17.65 -3.22
C ASN A 432 5.11 16.85 -2.01
N LYS A 433 4.25 17.49 -1.23
CA LYS A 433 3.59 16.87 -0.07
C LYS A 433 2.41 16.00 -0.54
N VAL A 434 2.68 14.71 -0.72
CA VAL A 434 1.70 13.64 -0.96
C VAL A 434 1.68 12.64 0.19
N GLU A 435 0.68 11.77 0.24
CA GLU A 435 0.74 10.57 1.08
C GLU A 435 1.38 9.43 0.28
N VAL A 436 2.41 8.79 0.83
CA VAL A 436 3.05 7.62 0.22
C VAL A 436 2.79 6.40 1.08
N LYS A 437 2.20 5.35 0.51
CA LYS A 437 1.78 4.15 1.24
C LYS A 437 2.26 2.88 0.57
N GLY A 438 2.69 1.91 1.35
CA GLY A 438 2.95 0.57 0.85
C GLY A 438 1.64 -0.17 0.59
N LEU A 439 0.87 -0.39 1.66
CA LEU A 439 -0.42 -1.08 1.67
C LEU A 439 -1.50 -0.19 2.30
N SER A 440 -2.68 -0.11 1.68
CA SER A 440 -3.85 0.54 2.26
C SER A 440 -5.07 -0.37 2.20
N ALA A 441 -5.68 -0.61 3.37
CA ALA A 441 -6.93 -1.34 3.51
C ALA A 441 -7.98 -0.42 4.14
N GLN A 442 -9.07 -0.18 3.42
CA GLN A 442 -10.06 0.83 3.78
C GLN A 442 -11.49 0.31 3.65
N ASN A 443 -12.42 0.87 4.43
CA ASN A 443 -13.86 0.58 4.30
C ASN A 443 -14.19 -0.92 4.28
N LYS A 444 -13.55 -1.71 5.14
CA LYS A 444 -13.62 -3.18 5.25
C LYS A 444 -12.92 -3.97 4.13
N GLY A 445 -12.09 -3.32 3.31
CA GLY A 445 -11.16 -4.01 2.41
C GLY A 445 -10.13 -4.84 3.18
N SER A 446 -9.62 -5.90 2.56
CA SER A 446 -8.71 -6.86 3.19
C SER A 446 -7.48 -7.17 2.35
N ILE A 447 -6.32 -7.29 2.99
CA ILE A 447 -5.05 -7.68 2.37
C ILE A 447 -4.50 -8.87 3.15
N GLN A 448 -4.14 -9.96 2.47
CA GLN A 448 -3.60 -11.19 3.04
C GLN A 448 -2.39 -11.65 2.23
N LEU A 449 -1.17 -11.47 2.76
CA LEU A 449 0.07 -11.83 2.07
C LEU A 449 0.85 -12.89 2.87
N GLY A 450 1.53 -13.79 2.17
CA GLY A 450 2.28 -14.91 2.75
C GLY A 450 3.50 -14.50 3.58
N ALA A 451 4.28 -15.51 3.98
CA ALA A 451 5.53 -15.32 4.71
C ALA A 451 6.58 -14.60 3.87
N HIS A 452 7.58 -14.01 4.53
CA HIS A 452 8.67 -13.27 3.89
C HIS A 452 8.21 -12.11 2.99
N THR A 453 7.01 -11.56 3.26
CA THR A 453 6.53 -10.37 2.55
C THR A 453 7.47 -9.20 2.80
N THR A 454 7.89 -8.52 1.74
CA THR A 454 8.78 -7.35 1.82
C THR A 454 8.03 -6.09 1.38
N LEU A 455 8.07 -5.06 2.21
CA LEU A 455 7.48 -3.76 1.96
C LEU A 455 8.52 -2.66 2.11
N GLN A 456 8.73 -1.88 1.06
CA GLN A 456 9.71 -0.79 1.07
C GLN A 456 9.05 0.50 0.62
N VAL A 457 8.97 1.48 1.51
CA VAL A 457 8.32 2.76 1.26
C VAL A 457 9.31 3.88 1.57
N SER A 458 9.54 4.76 0.61
CA SER A 458 10.43 5.92 0.78
C SER A 458 9.85 7.16 0.12
N SER A 459 9.90 8.29 0.83
CA SER A 459 9.56 9.61 0.33
C SER A 459 10.59 10.65 0.75
N ALA A 460 11.04 11.48 -0.19
CA ALA A 460 11.98 12.57 0.09
C ALA A 460 11.36 13.76 0.84
N GLN A 461 10.06 14.01 0.67
CA GLN A 461 9.41 15.28 1.09
C GLN A 461 7.99 15.09 1.68
N ALA A 462 7.55 13.84 1.83
CA ALA A 462 6.17 13.50 2.13
C ALA A 462 6.04 12.41 3.20
N SER A 463 4.83 12.21 3.73
CA SER A 463 4.61 11.14 4.69
C SER A 463 4.77 9.78 4.03
N ALA A 464 5.37 8.85 4.76
CA ALA A 464 5.63 7.49 4.30
C ALA A 464 5.00 6.52 5.29
N GLN A 465 4.03 5.73 4.84
CA GLN A 465 3.38 4.69 5.62
C GLN A 465 3.69 3.33 5.01
N GLY A 466 4.20 2.38 5.79
CA GLY A 466 4.25 0.99 5.35
C GLY A 466 2.82 0.46 5.16
N ILE A 467 2.13 0.22 6.27
CA ILE A 467 0.74 -0.22 6.30
C ILE A 467 -0.16 0.90 6.80
N SER A 468 -1.29 1.12 6.11
CA SER A 468 -2.37 2.00 6.55
C SER A 468 -3.70 1.23 6.55
N ALA A 469 -4.18 0.81 7.71
CA ALA A 469 -5.50 0.18 7.87
C ALA A 469 -6.49 1.17 8.50
N VAL A 470 -7.45 1.65 7.71
CA VAL A 470 -8.46 2.64 8.16
C VAL A 470 -9.85 2.07 7.88
N GLY A 471 -10.36 1.35 8.87
CA GLY A 471 -11.57 0.53 8.79
C GLY A 471 -11.39 -0.75 7.97
N GLY A 472 -10.16 -1.16 7.67
CA GLY A 472 -9.82 -2.37 6.89
C GLY A 472 -8.82 -3.28 7.60
N THR A 473 -8.48 -4.40 6.97
CA THR A 473 -7.60 -5.42 7.58
C THR A 473 -6.37 -5.73 6.72
N VAL A 474 -5.23 -5.91 7.36
CA VAL A 474 -3.98 -6.35 6.72
C VAL A 474 -3.38 -7.50 7.51
N GLU A 475 -3.09 -8.62 6.85
CA GLU A 475 -2.46 -9.80 7.42
C GLU A 475 -1.23 -10.17 6.59
N LEU A 476 -0.07 -10.23 7.25
CA LEU A 476 1.19 -10.68 6.66
C LEU A 476 1.70 -11.91 7.43
N GLY A 477 2.22 -12.89 6.70
CA GLY A 477 2.80 -14.10 7.30
C GLY A 477 4.08 -13.84 8.11
N ASN A 478 4.72 -14.94 8.53
CA ASN A 478 5.95 -14.90 9.31
C ASN A 478 7.09 -14.18 8.55
N GLN A 479 7.99 -13.57 9.31
CA GLN A 479 9.20 -12.91 8.80
C GLN A 479 8.92 -11.81 7.76
N ALA A 480 7.77 -11.13 7.88
CA ALA A 480 7.50 -9.93 7.10
C ALA A 480 8.54 -8.84 7.42
N PHE A 481 9.01 -8.12 6.40
CA PHE A 481 10.01 -7.07 6.51
C PHE A 481 9.48 -5.76 5.93
N LEU A 482 9.34 -4.74 6.76
CA LEU A 482 8.79 -3.43 6.40
C LEU A 482 9.82 -2.33 6.64
N THR A 483 10.00 -1.45 5.66
CA THR A 483 10.73 -0.19 5.83
C THR A 483 9.88 1.00 5.41
N ALA A 484 9.82 2.04 6.25
CA ALA A 484 9.22 3.33 5.91
C ALA A 484 10.22 4.46 6.16
N THR A 485 10.53 5.24 5.13
CA THR A 485 11.45 6.37 5.20
C THR A 485 10.78 7.65 4.74
N ALA A 486 10.76 8.69 5.57
CA ALA A 486 10.27 10.02 5.20
C ALA A 486 11.38 11.07 5.36
N GLY A 487 11.42 12.04 4.45
CA GLY A 487 12.25 13.25 4.56
C GLY A 487 11.51 14.44 5.17
N GLU A 488 11.79 15.66 4.71
CA GLU A 488 11.54 16.92 5.43
C GLU A 488 10.12 17.11 6.01
N SER A 489 10.05 17.42 7.31
CA SER A 489 8.84 17.88 8.02
C SER A 489 7.56 17.04 7.80
N ALA A 490 7.72 15.73 7.61
CA ALA A 490 6.65 14.76 7.40
C ALA A 490 6.56 13.74 8.55
N VAL A 491 5.72 12.71 8.40
CA VAL A 491 5.65 11.59 9.35
C VAL A 491 6.01 10.30 8.63
N ALA A 492 6.94 9.53 9.19
CA ALA A 492 7.22 8.17 8.79
C ALA A 492 6.52 7.21 9.76
N GLU A 493 5.69 6.30 9.23
CA GLU A 493 4.96 5.30 9.98
C GLU A 493 5.20 3.90 9.39
N GLY A 494 5.55 2.93 10.21
CA GLY A 494 5.69 1.55 9.76
C GLY A 494 4.33 0.91 9.57
N ILE A 495 3.51 0.93 10.63
CA ILE A 495 2.13 0.44 10.65
C ILE A 495 1.24 1.49 11.31
N PHE A 496 0.15 1.84 10.63
CA PHE A 496 -0.88 2.74 11.14
C PHE A 496 -2.26 2.07 11.04
N THR A 497 -2.92 1.93 12.19
CA THR A 497 -4.31 1.45 12.27
C THR A 497 -5.16 2.46 12.99
N GLN A 498 -6.31 2.82 12.41
CA GLN A 498 -7.17 3.86 12.98
C GLN A 498 -8.64 3.52 12.90
N GLN A 499 -9.35 3.59 14.04
CA GLN A 499 -10.79 3.39 14.21
C GLN A 499 -11.26 1.92 14.24
N GLU A 500 -12.50 1.70 14.68
CA GLU A 500 -13.12 0.39 14.78
C GLU A 500 -13.06 -0.42 13.47
N GLY A 501 -12.77 -1.71 13.58
CA GLY A 501 -12.61 -2.63 12.46
C GLY A 501 -11.24 -2.56 11.77
N SER A 502 -10.36 -1.66 12.19
CA SER A 502 -9.00 -1.56 11.66
C SER A 502 -8.07 -2.53 12.35
N LYS A 503 -7.44 -3.44 11.58
CA LYS A 503 -6.51 -4.41 12.14
C LYS A 503 -5.31 -4.66 11.24
N ALA A 504 -4.11 -4.63 11.80
CA ALA A 504 -2.92 -5.19 11.18
C ALA A 504 -2.42 -6.41 11.97
N THR A 505 -2.09 -7.50 11.28
CA THR A 505 -1.55 -8.74 11.87
C THR A 505 -0.31 -9.17 11.13
N LEU A 506 0.82 -9.29 11.83
CA LEU A 506 2.09 -9.76 11.29
C LEU A 506 2.54 -11.00 12.05
N GLY A 507 3.00 -12.03 11.34
CA GLY A 507 3.48 -13.27 11.94
C GLY A 507 4.79 -13.15 12.73
N ASP A 508 5.32 -14.30 13.16
CA ASP A 508 6.54 -14.37 13.98
C ASP A 508 7.77 -13.86 13.23
N GLY A 509 8.69 -13.22 13.96
CA GLY A 509 9.93 -12.68 13.43
C GLY A 509 9.76 -11.48 12.50
N ALA A 510 8.59 -10.83 12.52
CA ALA A 510 8.34 -9.64 11.73
C ALA A 510 9.26 -8.47 12.12
N GLN A 511 9.66 -7.69 11.12
CA GLN A 511 10.56 -6.55 11.29
C GLN A 511 9.92 -5.29 10.71
N VAL A 512 9.87 -4.23 11.52
CA VAL A 512 9.37 -2.91 11.12
C VAL A 512 10.46 -1.89 11.41
N LYS A 513 10.96 -1.24 10.35
CA LYS A 513 12.02 -0.24 10.45
C LYS A 513 11.59 1.09 9.87
N VAL A 514 11.61 2.11 10.71
CA VAL A 514 11.14 3.44 10.36
C VAL A 514 12.26 4.46 10.55
N THR A 515 12.43 5.33 9.56
CA THR A 515 13.44 6.40 9.59
C THR A 515 12.84 7.71 9.11
N ALA A 516 13.00 8.76 9.90
CA ALA A 516 12.50 10.10 9.60
C ALA A 516 13.67 11.10 9.64
N LYS A 517 13.84 11.87 8.57
CA LYS A 517 14.91 12.87 8.43
C LYS A 517 14.38 14.30 8.59
N GLU A 518 15.28 15.26 8.83
CA GLU A 518 15.00 16.70 8.61
C GLU A 518 13.66 17.22 9.19
N GLY A 519 13.45 17.02 10.49
CA GLY A 519 12.26 17.53 11.21
C GLY A 519 11.05 16.60 11.22
N ALA A 520 11.15 15.41 10.61
CA ALA A 520 10.05 14.45 10.57
C ALA A 520 9.97 13.56 11.83
N MET A 521 8.75 13.20 12.21
CA MET A 521 8.47 12.25 13.29
C MET A 521 8.54 10.81 12.77
N ALA A 522 9.09 9.90 13.56
CA ALA A 522 9.15 8.46 13.24
C ALA A 522 8.28 7.65 14.21
N ILE A 523 7.35 6.86 13.67
CA ILE A 523 6.54 5.93 14.47
C ILE A 523 6.64 4.51 13.88
N GLY A 524 7.10 3.55 14.68
CA GLY A 524 7.23 2.14 14.27
C GLY A 524 5.86 1.52 14.01
N VAL A 525 5.07 1.39 15.07
CA VAL A 525 3.72 0.81 15.04
C VAL A 525 2.78 1.73 15.81
N TYR A 526 1.66 2.11 15.18
CA TYR A 526 0.70 3.05 15.73
C TYR A 526 -0.74 2.51 15.68
N ALA A 527 -1.37 2.42 16.86
CA ALA A 527 -2.80 2.20 17.02
C ALA A 527 -3.49 3.49 17.50
N ASP A 528 -4.33 4.09 16.65
CA ASP A 528 -5.08 5.31 16.94
C ASP A 528 -6.58 5.05 17.05
N LYS A 529 -7.25 5.67 18.03
CA LYS A 529 -8.65 5.36 18.41
C LYS A 529 -8.78 3.85 18.55
N SER A 530 -9.89 3.23 18.20
CA SER A 530 -10.07 1.77 18.33
C SER A 530 -9.32 0.88 17.31
N GLY A 531 -8.18 1.33 16.76
CA GLY A 531 -7.35 0.53 15.86
C GLY A 531 -6.54 -0.55 16.60
N GLU A 532 -6.26 -1.68 15.94
CA GLU A 532 -5.54 -2.80 16.55
C GLU A 532 -4.34 -3.29 15.73
N ASN A 533 -3.20 -3.51 16.39
CA ASN A 533 -2.04 -4.19 15.83
C ASN A 533 -1.73 -5.47 16.61
N GLN A 534 -1.46 -6.57 15.91
CA GLN A 534 -1.03 -7.85 16.48
C GLN A 534 0.24 -8.31 15.77
N ILE A 535 1.35 -8.45 16.49
CA ILE A 535 2.65 -8.83 15.90
C ILE A 535 3.21 -10.02 16.69
N GLY A 536 3.65 -11.05 15.98
CA GLY A 536 4.12 -12.31 16.55
C GLY A 536 5.39 -12.23 17.39
N THR A 537 5.84 -13.40 17.82
CA THR A 537 7.03 -13.59 18.67
C THR A 537 8.31 -13.16 17.95
N GLY A 538 9.26 -12.58 18.68
CA GLY A 538 10.57 -12.18 18.15
C GLY A 538 10.51 -10.98 17.19
N ALA A 539 9.46 -10.16 17.30
CA ALA A 539 9.30 -8.96 16.48
C ALA A 539 10.44 -7.96 16.71
N VAL A 540 10.87 -7.25 15.65
CA VAL A 540 11.84 -6.16 15.75
C VAL A 540 11.21 -4.87 15.26
N LEU A 541 10.95 -3.93 16.17
CA LEU A 541 10.29 -2.66 15.90
C LEU A 541 11.27 -1.52 16.16
N THR A 542 11.61 -0.75 15.12
CA THR A 542 12.58 0.33 15.22
C THR A 542 12.04 1.63 14.64
N ALA A 543 12.21 2.72 15.38
CA ALA A 543 11.86 4.07 14.94
C ALA A 543 13.03 5.03 15.21
N ALA A 544 13.54 5.67 14.17
CA ALA A 544 14.62 6.63 14.27
C ALA A 544 14.23 7.98 13.66
N SER A 545 14.40 9.07 14.40
CA SER A 545 14.24 10.44 13.89
C SER A 545 15.54 11.23 14.05
N GLU A 546 15.85 12.09 13.09
CA GLU A 546 16.98 13.03 13.24
C GLU A 546 16.59 14.18 14.17
N ALA A 547 15.44 14.82 13.98
CA ALA A 547 15.14 16.09 14.64
C ALA A 547 13.93 16.10 15.57
N ASP A 548 12.91 15.30 15.28
CA ASP A 548 11.65 15.25 16.05
C ASP A 548 11.56 13.95 16.87
N SER A 549 10.38 13.65 17.37
CA SER A 549 10.12 12.52 18.24
C SER A 549 10.20 11.20 17.48
N SER A 550 10.62 10.17 18.21
CA SER A 550 10.61 8.78 17.74
C SER A 550 9.80 7.92 18.69
N MET A 551 8.86 7.13 18.18
CA MET A 551 8.02 6.23 18.96
C MET A 551 8.07 4.85 18.33
N ALA A 552 8.71 3.87 18.97
CA ALA A 552 8.80 2.53 18.37
C ALA A 552 7.44 1.80 18.42
N LEU A 553 6.70 1.97 19.51
CA LEU A 553 5.36 1.42 19.70
C LEU A 553 4.43 2.46 20.34
N ALA A 554 3.36 2.85 19.65
CA ALA A 554 2.44 3.90 20.08
C ALA A 554 0.97 3.44 20.06
N ALA A 555 0.23 3.78 21.12
CA ALA A 555 -1.20 3.59 21.22
C ALA A 555 -1.87 4.86 21.75
N THR A 556 -2.81 5.42 20.98
CA THR A 556 -3.66 6.56 21.37
C THR A 556 -5.12 6.14 21.29
N GLY A 557 -5.70 5.63 22.38
CA GLY A 557 -7.03 5.01 22.41
C GLY A 557 -7.15 3.64 21.73
N GLY A 558 -6.06 3.14 21.13
CA GLY A 558 -5.99 1.86 20.41
C GLY A 558 -5.23 0.78 21.14
N THR A 559 -5.05 -0.38 20.50
CA THR A 559 -4.38 -1.51 21.13
C THR A 559 -3.29 -2.11 20.27
N ASN A 560 -2.09 -2.21 20.83
CA ASN A 560 -1.01 -3.03 20.28
C ASN A 560 -0.84 -4.30 21.11
N ARG A 561 -0.68 -5.45 20.45
CA ARG A 561 -0.33 -6.74 21.08
C ARG A 561 0.91 -7.31 20.40
N ILE A 562 2.00 -7.40 21.15
CA ILE A 562 3.31 -7.83 20.66
C ILE A 562 3.70 -9.12 21.37
N GLY A 563 4.12 -10.13 20.60
CA GLY A 563 4.55 -11.43 21.14
C GLY A 563 5.84 -11.37 21.95
N ASP A 564 6.24 -12.53 22.46
CA ASP A 564 7.41 -12.67 23.36
C ASP A 564 8.72 -12.31 22.64
N SER A 565 9.76 -12.00 23.42
CA SER A 565 11.13 -11.74 22.96
C SER A 565 11.24 -10.63 21.92
N ALA A 566 10.29 -9.70 21.89
CA ALA A 566 10.32 -8.57 20.97
C ALA A 566 11.46 -7.59 21.29
N ARG A 567 12.03 -6.96 20.26
CA ARG A 567 12.99 -5.86 20.37
C ARG A 567 12.33 -4.58 19.89
N ILE A 568 12.15 -3.62 20.78
CA ILE A 568 11.46 -2.34 20.55
C ILE A 568 12.47 -1.22 20.79
N GLN A 569 12.85 -0.48 19.76
CA GLN A 569 13.92 0.51 19.83
C GLN A 569 13.54 1.85 19.20
N ALA A 570 13.55 2.91 20.01
CA ALA A 570 13.36 4.28 19.57
C ALA A 570 14.64 5.10 19.75
N SER A 571 14.99 5.89 18.74
CA SER A 571 16.14 6.78 18.81
C SER A 571 15.85 8.15 18.17
N SER A 572 16.26 9.22 18.84
CA SER A 572 16.25 10.57 18.26
C SER A 572 17.54 11.32 18.52
N GLN A 573 17.99 12.19 17.61
CA GLN A 573 19.14 13.05 17.88
C GLN A 573 18.71 14.23 18.75
N SER A 574 17.77 15.07 18.26
CA SER A 574 17.31 16.24 19.03
C SER A 574 15.92 16.16 19.65
N GLY A 575 15.09 15.19 19.27
CA GLY A 575 13.72 15.03 19.77
C GLY A 575 13.59 13.98 20.87
N THR A 576 12.36 13.76 21.33
CA THR A 576 12.08 12.78 22.39
C THR A 576 12.01 11.36 21.83
N ALA A 577 12.65 10.41 22.52
CA ALA A 577 12.55 9.00 22.17
C ALA A 577 11.61 8.26 23.12
N TYR A 578 10.67 7.48 22.58
CA TYR A 578 9.73 6.65 23.31
C TYR A 578 9.85 5.21 22.85
N GLY A 579 10.33 4.32 23.72
CA GLY A 579 10.30 2.88 23.45
C GLY A 579 8.85 2.43 23.27
N THR A 580 8.01 2.73 24.27
CA THR A 580 6.56 2.65 24.17
C THR A 580 5.88 3.95 24.57
N TYR A 581 4.72 4.21 23.95
CA TYR A 581 3.90 5.39 24.18
C TYR A 581 2.43 4.97 24.27
N GLY A 582 1.82 5.10 25.45
CA GLY A 582 0.41 4.86 25.69
C GLY A 582 -0.26 6.17 26.11
N LYS A 583 -1.30 6.59 25.40
CA LYS A 583 -2.04 7.82 25.71
C LYS A 583 -3.53 7.69 25.46
N SER A 584 -4.35 8.46 26.18
CA SER A 584 -5.79 8.58 25.93
C SER A 584 -6.48 7.21 25.87
N GLU A 585 -6.29 6.40 26.91
CA GLU A 585 -6.79 5.01 27.01
C GLU A 585 -6.18 4.03 25.98
N GLY A 586 -5.07 4.40 25.34
CA GLY A 586 -4.32 3.52 24.45
C GLY A 586 -3.51 2.49 25.22
N THR A 587 -3.57 1.22 24.80
CA THR A 587 -2.95 0.07 25.47
C THR A 587 -1.85 -0.56 24.62
N ASN A 588 -0.67 -0.77 25.21
CA ASN A 588 0.38 -1.62 24.66
C ASN A 588 0.53 -2.88 25.51
N GLN A 589 0.26 -4.05 24.94
CA GLN A 589 0.47 -5.36 25.57
C GLN A 589 1.69 -6.03 24.94
N ILE A 590 2.70 -6.32 25.75
CA ILE A 590 4.00 -6.79 25.29
C ILE A 590 4.32 -8.11 25.99
N GLY A 591 4.70 -9.12 25.21
CA GLY A 591 5.02 -10.46 25.70
C GLY A 591 6.28 -10.53 26.57
N ASP A 592 6.59 -11.74 27.02
CA ASP A 592 7.68 -12.03 27.94
C ASP A 592 9.05 -11.74 27.32
N SER A 593 10.04 -11.36 28.13
CA SER A 593 11.45 -11.15 27.76
C SER A 593 11.68 -10.10 26.66
N ALA A 594 10.76 -9.16 26.48
CA ALA A 594 10.92 -8.06 25.53
C ALA A 594 12.07 -7.12 25.94
N GLN A 595 12.76 -6.58 24.94
CA GLN A 595 13.80 -5.55 25.10
C GLN A 595 13.28 -4.22 24.58
N ILE A 596 13.10 -3.26 25.47
CA ILE A 596 12.60 -1.92 25.18
C ILE A 596 13.75 -0.93 25.40
N GLN A 597 14.09 -0.17 24.36
CA GLN A 597 15.20 0.78 24.37
C GLN A 597 14.76 2.13 23.80
N ALA A 598 15.03 3.19 24.54
CA ALA A 598 14.85 4.57 24.10
C ALA A 598 16.14 5.36 24.28
N SER A 599 16.60 6.03 23.22
CA SER A 599 17.80 6.86 23.27
C SER A 599 17.59 8.22 22.62
N SER A 600 17.88 9.30 23.33
CA SER A 600 17.95 10.66 22.76
C SER A 600 19.36 11.23 22.93
N GLN A 601 19.88 12.01 21.99
CA GLN A 601 21.18 12.67 22.23
C GLN A 601 20.97 13.90 23.11
N SER A 602 20.05 14.81 22.74
CA SER A 602 19.90 16.09 23.43
C SER A 602 18.60 16.34 24.18
N SER A 603 17.60 15.46 24.08
CA SER A 603 16.27 15.64 24.67
C SER A 603 15.88 14.46 25.59
N TYR A 604 14.59 14.27 25.84
CA TYR A 604 14.08 13.23 26.73
C TYR A 604 14.14 11.84 26.08
N ALA A 605 14.36 10.82 26.90
CA ALA A 605 14.20 9.42 26.51
C ALA A 605 13.32 8.71 27.53
N TYR A 606 12.25 8.07 27.08
CA TYR A 606 11.34 7.28 27.88
C TYR A 606 11.38 5.84 27.39
N GLY A 607 11.79 4.90 28.23
CA GLY A 607 11.66 3.48 27.90
C GLY A 607 10.19 3.14 27.69
N THR A 608 9.37 3.56 28.65
CA THR A 608 7.92 3.35 28.71
C THR A 608 7.26 4.65 29.14
N TYR A 609 6.24 5.09 28.41
CA TYR A 609 5.50 6.32 28.69
C TYR A 609 3.99 6.04 28.68
N SER A 610 3.30 6.34 29.78
CA SER A 610 1.84 6.31 29.89
C SER A 610 1.32 7.68 30.35
N ASP A 611 0.28 8.19 29.69
CA ASP A 611 -0.35 9.48 30.02
C ASP A 611 -1.86 9.46 29.70
N VAL A 612 -2.66 10.29 30.37
CA VAL A 612 -4.12 10.43 30.16
C VAL A 612 -4.83 9.07 30.03
N GLY A 613 -4.77 8.24 31.07
CA GLY A 613 -5.39 6.91 31.06
C GLY A 613 -4.71 5.86 30.18
N GLY A 614 -3.57 6.16 29.54
CA GLY A 614 -2.82 5.17 28.75
C GLY A 614 -2.30 3.99 29.59
N GLU A 615 -2.12 2.84 28.94
CA GLU A 615 -1.71 1.60 29.62
C GLU A 615 -0.54 0.92 28.89
N ASN A 616 0.49 0.54 29.64
CA ASN A 616 1.56 -0.34 29.17
C ASN A 616 1.62 -1.60 30.03
N VAL A 617 1.50 -2.78 29.41
CA VAL A 617 1.58 -4.09 30.07
C VAL A 617 2.84 -4.81 29.56
N LEU A 618 3.80 -5.03 30.46
CA LEU A 618 5.08 -5.65 30.17
C LEU A 618 5.11 -7.10 30.67
N GLY A 619 5.36 -8.05 29.78
CA GLY A 619 5.54 -9.46 30.13
C GLY A 619 6.75 -9.71 31.02
N LYS A 620 6.85 -10.93 31.55
CA LYS A 620 7.88 -11.33 32.51
C LYS A 620 9.28 -11.20 31.93
N GLY A 621 10.24 -10.77 32.74
CA GLY A 621 11.64 -10.66 32.33
C GLY A 621 11.92 -9.57 31.29
N ALA A 622 10.97 -8.67 31.02
CA ALA A 622 11.23 -7.57 30.10
C ALA A 622 12.33 -6.64 30.63
N VAL A 623 13.09 -6.07 29.70
CA VAL A 623 14.19 -5.15 29.96
C VAL A 623 13.87 -3.80 29.36
N VAL A 624 13.77 -2.78 30.20
CA VAL A 624 13.51 -1.39 29.84
C VAL A 624 14.77 -0.58 30.04
N SER A 625 15.23 0.09 28.99
CA SER A 625 16.41 0.95 29.02
C SER A 625 16.13 2.30 28.39
N ALA A 626 16.48 3.36 29.10
CA ALA A 626 16.40 4.74 28.61
C ALA A 626 17.76 5.44 28.81
N SER A 627 18.19 6.20 27.81
CA SER A 627 19.43 6.97 27.90
C SER A 627 19.31 8.31 27.18
N SER A 628 19.84 9.36 27.80
CA SER A 628 20.04 10.63 27.14
C SER A 628 21.44 11.19 27.45
N GLU A 629 22.13 11.73 26.44
CA GLU A 629 23.50 12.24 26.64
C GLU A 629 23.48 13.55 27.43
N THR A 630 22.64 14.52 27.03
CA THR A 630 22.52 15.81 27.72
C THR A 630 21.13 16.09 28.32
N GLY A 631 20.11 15.37 27.85
CA GLY A 631 18.73 15.47 28.34
C GLY A 631 18.47 14.62 29.57
N ALA A 632 17.22 14.23 29.79
CA ALA A 632 16.82 13.35 30.89
C ALA A 632 16.32 12.01 30.33
N ALA A 633 16.60 10.94 31.07
CA ALA A 633 16.15 9.60 30.73
C ALA A 633 15.26 9.08 31.84
N THR A 634 14.13 8.49 31.47
CA THR A 634 13.21 7.84 32.41
C THR A 634 12.90 6.43 31.91
N GLY A 635 13.08 5.42 32.76
CA GLY A 635 12.79 4.04 32.39
C GLY A 635 11.30 3.83 32.19
N ILE A 636 10.51 4.01 33.26
CA ILE A 636 9.04 3.96 33.25
C ILE A 636 8.50 5.30 33.72
N PHE A 637 7.62 5.92 32.92
CA PHE A 637 6.89 7.14 33.27
C PHE A 637 5.38 6.90 33.20
N THR A 638 4.67 7.25 34.27
CA THR A 638 3.20 7.16 34.37
C THR A 638 2.63 8.47 34.89
N SER A 639 1.70 9.08 34.14
CA SER A 639 1.04 10.34 34.54
C SER A 639 -0.46 10.33 34.26
N THR A 640 -1.24 11.16 34.96
CA THR A 640 -2.62 11.51 34.59
C THR A 640 -3.54 10.27 34.48
N ASP A 641 -3.80 9.63 35.62
CA ASP A 641 -4.65 8.42 35.73
C ASP A 641 -4.21 7.25 34.83
N SER A 642 -2.92 7.17 34.48
CA SER A 642 -2.37 6.15 33.59
C SER A 642 -1.64 5.04 34.32
N HIS A 643 -1.44 3.91 33.65
CA HIS A 643 -0.95 2.69 34.28
C HIS A 643 0.23 2.07 33.52
N THR A 644 1.19 1.53 34.27
CA THR A 644 2.15 0.55 33.79
C THR A 644 2.09 -0.68 34.67
N LEU A 645 1.82 -1.84 34.07
CA LEU A 645 1.85 -3.14 34.73
C LEU A 645 3.13 -3.87 34.30
N ALA A 646 4.04 -4.08 35.24
CA ALA A 646 5.33 -4.71 35.02
C ALA A 646 5.31 -6.14 35.57
N GLY A 647 5.59 -7.13 34.72
CA GLY A 647 5.63 -8.54 35.08
C GLY A 647 6.71 -8.90 36.12
N ASP A 648 6.87 -10.20 36.35
CA ASP A 648 7.93 -10.73 37.23
C ASP A 648 9.31 -10.66 36.55
N GLY A 649 10.35 -10.29 37.29
CA GLY A 649 11.74 -10.28 36.81
C GLY A 649 12.15 -9.08 35.95
N ILE A 650 11.42 -7.97 36.04
CA ILE A 650 11.63 -6.79 35.19
C ILE A 650 12.95 -6.10 35.51
N THR A 651 13.65 -5.64 34.48
CA THR A 651 14.85 -4.79 34.63
C THR A 651 14.58 -3.42 34.04
N VAL A 652 14.83 -2.35 34.80
CA VAL A 652 14.67 -0.96 34.39
C VAL A 652 15.99 -0.22 34.61
N THR A 653 16.49 0.45 33.56
CA THR A 653 17.72 1.24 33.63
C THR A 653 17.50 2.60 32.97
N ALA A 654 17.75 3.67 33.72
CA ALA A 654 17.77 5.04 33.22
C ALA A 654 19.15 5.66 33.38
N ALA A 655 19.89 5.77 32.28
CA ALA A 655 21.27 6.23 32.26
C ALA A 655 21.38 7.77 32.22
N GLY A 656 22.51 8.29 32.70
CA GLY A 656 22.81 9.72 32.75
C GLY A 656 22.55 10.33 34.13
N SER A 657 23.17 11.48 34.42
CA SER A 657 23.11 12.16 35.74
C SER A 657 21.73 12.75 36.10
N LYS A 658 20.80 12.73 35.15
CA LYS A 658 19.38 13.09 35.32
C LYS A 658 18.46 11.86 35.21
N GLY A 659 19.02 10.66 35.13
CA GLY A 659 18.27 9.42 34.92
C GLY A 659 17.35 9.09 36.09
N ILE A 660 16.10 8.73 35.79
CA ILE A 660 15.10 8.27 36.75
C ILE A 660 14.60 6.87 36.36
N GLY A 661 14.74 5.88 37.24
CA GLY A 661 14.30 4.52 36.94
C GLY A 661 12.79 4.46 36.68
N VAL A 662 11.99 4.81 37.68
CA VAL A 662 10.53 4.86 37.62
C VAL A 662 10.05 6.21 38.15
N TYR A 663 9.16 6.85 37.39
CA TYR A 663 8.57 8.13 37.73
C TYR A 663 7.05 8.04 37.62
N SER A 664 6.33 8.41 38.67
CA SER A 664 4.87 8.53 38.65
C SER A 664 4.39 9.89 39.13
N GLU A 665 3.42 10.50 38.44
CA GLU A 665 2.77 11.75 38.86
C GLU A 665 1.28 11.80 38.50
N HIS A 666 0.55 12.77 39.06
CA HIS A 666 -0.84 13.05 38.71
C HIS A 666 -1.76 11.80 38.66
N GLN A 667 -1.76 10.97 39.70
CA GLN A 667 -2.53 9.70 39.79
C GLN A 667 -2.02 8.58 38.87
N GLY A 668 -0.81 8.70 38.34
CA GLY A 668 -0.15 7.61 37.63
C GLY A 668 0.18 6.44 38.55
N VAL A 669 0.12 5.21 38.04
CA VAL A 669 0.49 4.02 38.80
C VAL A 669 1.43 3.11 38.03
N ALA A 670 2.59 2.81 38.63
CA ALA A 670 3.49 1.76 38.18
C ALA A 670 3.43 0.59 39.17
N ASN A 671 2.94 -0.58 38.72
CA ASN A 671 2.76 -1.77 39.54
C ASN A 671 3.68 -2.91 39.09
N PHE A 672 4.52 -3.43 39.99
CA PHE A 672 5.44 -4.53 39.75
C PHE A 672 4.93 -5.82 40.39
N LEU A 673 4.70 -6.85 39.57
CA LEU A 673 4.06 -8.09 39.98
C LEU A 673 5.01 -9.15 40.57
N GLY A 674 6.29 -8.83 40.73
CA GLY A 674 7.28 -9.80 41.19
C GLY A 674 8.66 -9.21 41.44
N ALA A 675 9.71 -9.96 41.12
CA ALA A 675 11.09 -9.50 41.19
C ALA A 675 11.35 -8.30 40.27
N ALA A 676 12.18 -7.36 40.71
CA ALA A 676 12.51 -6.16 39.94
C ALA A 676 13.97 -5.73 40.16
N ARG A 677 14.63 -5.28 39.09
CA ARG A 677 15.93 -4.61 39.13
C ARG A 677 15.78 -3.22 38.56
N ILE A 678 15.97 -2.18 39.37
CA ILE A 678 15.71 -0.79 38.98
C ILE A 678 16.94 0.06 39.28
N SER A 679 17.42 0.76 38.26
CA SER A 679 18.51 1.73 38.42
C SER A 679 18.20 3.04 37.71
N GLY A 680 18.58 4.15 38.34
CA GLY A 680 18.53 5.47 37.74
C GLY A 680 19.71 6.31 38.20
N GLY A 681 20.31 7.07 37.28
CA GLY A 681 21.53 7.83 37.59
C GLY A 681 21.35 8.94 38.62
N ARG A 682 20.11 9.38 38.90
CA ARG A 682 19.77 10.29 39.99
C ARG A 682 18.82 9.65 41.01
N TYR A 683 17.66 9.19 40.53
CA TYR A 683 16.66 8.53 41.36
C TYR A 683 16.33 7.17 40.76
N SER A 684 16.21 6.15 41.58
CA SER A 684 15.61 4.88 41.16
C SER A 684 14.09 5.04 41.06
N LEU A 685 13.45 5.69 42.05
CA LEU A 685 11.99 5.84 42.16
C LEU A 685 11.60 7.28 42.53
N VAL A 686 10.61 7.84 41.83
CA VAL A 686 10.02 9.16 42.14
C VAL A 686 8.50 9.08 42.02
N SER A 687 7.78 9.38 43.09
CA SER A 687 6.31 9.48 43.08
C SER A 687 5.86 10.86 43.55
N LEU A 688 5.10 11.57 42.71
CA LEU A 688 4.62 12.92 42.95
C LEU A 688 3.09 12.98 42.93
N ASP A 689 2.52 13.89 43.71
CA ASP A 689 1.09 14.21 43.74
C ASP A 689 0.19 13.10 44.31
N THR A 690 -0.88 13.55 44.96
CA THR A 690 -1.90 12.67 45.53
C THR A 690 -2.45 11.67 44.51
N GLY A 691 -2.48 10.40 44.92
CA GLY A 691 -3.01 9.29 44.13
C GLY A 691 -1.97 8.63 43.22
N SER A 692 -0.77 9.20 43.06
CA SER A 692 0.30 8.55 42.32
C SER A 692 0.97 7.46 43.17
N LEU A 693 1.26 6.32 42.56
CA LEU A 693 1.82 5.17 43.26
C LEU A 693 2.91 4.47 42.43
N ILE A 694 4.00 4.14 43.11
CA ILE A 694 4.94 3.11 42.65
C ILE A 694 4.84 1.93 43.62
N ASP A 695 4.29 0.81 43.14
CA ASP A 695 4.03 -0.40 43.93
C ASP A 695 5.03 -1.52 43.58
N LEU A 696 5.89 -1.82 44.54
CA LEU A 696 6.82 -2.95 44.55
C LEU A 696 6.55 -3.87 45.76
N ALA A 697 5.29 -3.99 46.20
CA ALA A 697 4.90 -4.78 47.37
C ALA A 697 4.77 -6.29 47.10
N ALA A 698 4.68 -6.70 45.83
CA ALA A 698 4.65 -8.10 45.43
C ALA A 698 5.93 -8.84 45.85
N ASP A 699 5.83 -10.15 46.08
CA ASP A 699 6.97 -10.98 46.49
C ASP A 699 8.08 -11.04 45.42
N GLY A 700 9.29 -11.40 45.84
CA GLY A 700 10.44 -11.64 44.95
C GLY A 700 11.54 -10.59 45.08
N THR A 701 12.73 -10.92 44.59
CA THR A 701 13.94 -10.12 44.79
C THR A 701 13.81 -8.71 44.22
N LYS A 702 14.09 -7.70 45.06
CA LYS A 702 14.18 -6.30 44.63
C LYS A 702 15.64 -5.84 44.69
N ILE A 703 16.20 -5.42 43.56
CA ILE A 703 17.51 -4.77 43.49
C ILE A 703 17.28 -3.33 43.02
N ILE A 704 17.53 -2.37 43.88
CA ILE A 704 17.22 -0.97 43.62
C ILE A 704 18.49 -0.14 43.85
N ASP A 705 18.98 0.52 42.80
CA ASP A 705 20.19 1.35 42.83
C ASP A 705 19.87 2.80 42.42
N GLY A 706 20.01 3.73 43.35
CA GLY A 706 19.67 5.14 43.20
C GLY A 706 18.60 5.60 44.19
N ASN A 707 18.49 6.90 44.43
CA ASN A 707 17.65 7.45 45.50
C ASN A 707 16.14 7.25 45.26
N MET A 708 15.34 7.28 46.33
CA MET A 708 13.88 7.25 46.27
C MET A 708 13.28 8.58 46.74
N MET A 709 12.19 9.04 46.13
CA MET A 709 11.46 10.24 46.56
C MET A 709 9.94 10.06 46.49
N ALA A 710 9.27 10.49 47.56
CA ALA A 710 7.84 10.72 47.63
C ALA A 710 7.56 12.19 47.98
N ARG A 711 6.70 12.84 47.19
CA ARG A 711 6.42 14.29 47.33
C ARG A 711 4.99 14.64 46.91
N TYR A 712 4.46 15.74 47.45
CA TYR A 712 3.14 16.30 47.12
C TYR A 712 1.96 15.34 47.29
N GLY A 713 2.09 14.33 48.15
CA GLY A 713 1.07 13.30 48.33
C GLY A 713 1.28 12.01 47.53
N GLY A 714 2.39 11.89 46.79
CA GLY A 714 2.75 10.66 46.09
C GLY A 714 3.20 9.55 47.05
N ALA A 715 3.01 8.30 46.62
CA ALA A 715 3.34 7.10 47.41
C ALA A 715 4.36 6.18 46.72
N VAL A 716 5.26 5.59 47.51
CA VAL A 716 6.20 4.54 47.10
C VAL A 716 6.16 3.39 48.10
N ASP A 717 5.76 2.21 47.64
CA ASP A 717 5.67 0.99 48.45
C ASP A 717 6.70 -0.04 48.00
N VAL A 718 7.59 -0.45 48.90
CA VAL A 718 8.66 -1.42 48.58
C VAL A 718 8.69 -2.55 49.61
N ARG A 719 8.53 -3.78 49.11
CA ARG A 719 8.73 -5.00 49.91
C ARG A 719 9.97 -5.75 49.46
N MET A 720 10.97 -5.80 50.35
CA MET A 720 12.21 -6.55 50.18
C MET A 720 12.21 -7.76 51.12
N ASN A 721 11.62 -8.87 50.68
CA ASN A 721 11.41 -10.05 51.53
C ASN A 721 12.29 -11.27 51.18
N THR A 722 13.33 -11.08 50.38
CA THR A 722 14.32 -12.12 50.05
C THR A 722 15.70 -11.69 50.54
N GLY A 723 16.56 -12.64 50.92
CA GLY A 723 17.90 -12.34 51.45
C GLY A 723 18.89 -11.77 50.44
N ASP A 724 18.57 -11.82 49.16
CA ASP A 724 19.32 -11.18 48.09
C ASP A 724 18.72 -9.82 47.67
N SER A 725 17.60 -9.39 48.27
CA SER A 725 17.04 -8.06 48.02
C SER A 725 17.97 -6.97 48.58
N ARG A 726 18.19 -5.94 47.77
CA ARG A 726 19.11 -4.85 48.08
C ARG A 726 18.58 -3.51 47.60
N PHE A 727 18.63 -2.52 48.48
CA PHE A 727 18.49 -1.11 48.13
C PHE A 727 19.82 -0.39 48.39
N THR A 728 20.38 0.29 47.38
CA THR A 728 21.55 1.19 47.53
C THR A 728 21.13 2.61 47.18
N GLY A 729 21.00 3.49 48.17
CA GLY A 729 20.54 4.86 47.96
C GLY A 729 20.07 5.56 49.24
N ALA A 730 19.67 6.82 49.09
CA ALA A 730 18.95 7.59 50.12
C ALA A 730 17.45 7.65 49.79
N SER A 731 16.61 7.90 50.80
CA SER A 731 15.16 8.06 50.65
C SER A 731 14.70 9.45 51.11
N LEU A 732 13.66 10.02 50.49
CA LEU A 732 13.11 11.32 50.88
C LEU A 732 11.57 11.31 50.85
N VAL A 733 10.97 11.50 52.02
CA VAL A 733 9.60 12.01 52.21
C VAL A 733 9.68 13.52 52.36
N ALA A 734 9.24 14.26 51.34
CA ALA A 734 9.54 15.69 51.22
C ALA A 734 8.50 16.63 51.87
N ASP A 735 7.26 16.18 52.05
CA ASP A 735 6.17 16.97 52.62
C ASP A 735 5.08 16.10 53.28
N PRO A 736 4.27 16.69 54.18
CA PRO A 736 3.17 15.98 54.83
C PRO A 736 2.17 15.41 53.83
N GLY A 737 1.77 14.15 54.02
CA GLY A 737 0.85 13.43 53.15
C GLY A 737 1.53 12.61 52.04
N SER A 738 2.83 12.81 51.81
CA SER A 738 3.64 11.91 50.98
C SER A 738 4.01 10.64 51.74
N GLU A 739 4.05 9.50 51.06
CA GLU A 739 4.26 8.20 51.70
C GLU A 739 5.43 7.43 51.08
N LEU A 740 6.33 6.94 51.92
CA LEU A 740 7.36 5.99 51.52
C LEU A 740 7.43 4.85 52.54
N ASN A 741 7.01 3.66 52.11
CA ASN A 741 6.89 2.48 52.96
C ASN A 741 7.93 1.43 52.56
N LEU A 742 8.72 0.98 53.53
CA LEU A 742 9.79 0.01 53.32
C LEU A 742 9.62 -1.18 54.28
N ASP A 743 9.19 -2.33 53.74
CA ASP A 743 9.11 -3.61 54.46
C ASP A 743 10.30 -4.49 54.08
N MET A 744 11.19 -4.76 55.04
CA MET A 744 12.39 -5.56 54.84
C MET A 744 12.37 -6.79 55.72
N SER A 745 12.65 -7.95 55.10
CA SER A 745 12.75 -9.22 55.83
C SER A 745 13.79 -10.17 55.25
N ASN A 746 14.05 -11.27 55.97
CA ASN A 746 14.84 -12.42 55.51
C ASN A 746 16.28 -12.08 55.08
N GLY A 747 16.93 -11.13 55.76
CA GLY A 747 18.29 -10.73 55.45
C GLY A 747 18.43 -9.64 54.37
N ALA A 748 17.33 -9.09 53.87
CA ALA A 748 17.36 -7.98 52.91
C ALA A 748 18.17 -6.78 53.43
N GLN A 749 18.88 -6.09 52.54
CA GLN A 749 19.83 -5.05 52.91
C GLN A 749 19.53 -3.69 52.27
N TRP A 750 19.50 -2.64 53.09
CA TRP A 750 19.53 -1.25 52.64
C TRP A 750 20.91 -0.66 52.93
N ASN A 751 21.70 -0.38 51.88
CA ASN A 751 22.93 0.37 51.96
C ASN A 751 22.63 1.86 51.80
N MET A 752 22.55 2.57 52.92
CA MET A 752 22.12 3.97 52.98
C MET A 752 23.27 4.91 52.63
N THR A 753 23.08 5.71 51.57
CA THR A 753 24.12 6.57 50.97
C THR A 753 23.98 8.05 51.31
N GLY A 754 23.02 8.42 52.13
CA GLY A 754 22.76 9.81 52.55
C GLY A 754 21.61 9.90 53.55
N GLY A 755 21.43 11.07 54.14
CA GLY A 755 20.31 11.34 55.05
C GLY A 755 18.97 10.94 54.42
N SER A 756 18.13 10.26 55.20
CA SER A 756 16.97 9.55 54.68
C SER A 756 15.73 9.75 55.54
N SER A 757 14.56 9.78 54.90
CA SER A 757 13.25 9.73 55.58
C SER A 757 12.31 8.71 54.95
N VAL A 758 11.50 8.06 55.78
CA VAL A 758 10.47 7.08 55.42
C VAL A 758 9.24 7.25 56.32
N THR A 759 8.07 6.89 55.82
CA THR A 759 6.81 6.93 56.59
C THR A 759 6.72 5.69 57.49
N ASN A 760 6.84 4.50 56.89
CA ASN A 760 6.82 3.24 57.62
C ASN A 760 8.08 2.43 57.31
N LEU A 761 8.82 2.05 58.36
CA LEU A 761 9.95 1.13 58.27
C LEU A 761 9.68 -0.12 59.08
N THR A 762 9.68 -1.27 58.40
CA THR A 762 9.56 -2.59 59.04
C THR A 762 10.84 -3.40 58.81
N LEU A 763 11.48 -3.84 59.89
CA LEU A 763 12.69 -4.70 59.82
C LEU A 763 12.46 -6.04 60.52
N ASN A 764 12.39 -7.12 59.76
CA ASN A 764 12.17 -8.47 60.28
C ASN A 764 13.29 -9.46 59.90
N SER A 765 13.44 -10.53 60.67
CA SER A 765 14.15 -11.75 60.24
C SER A 765 15.53 -11.49 59.62
N GLY A 766 16.37 -10.74 60.33
CA GLY A 766 17.74 -10.44 59.93
C GLY A 766 17.91 -9.29 58.91
N ALA A 767 16.85 -8.54 58.59
CA ALA A 767 16.96 -7.38 57.70
C ALA A 767 17.94 -6.32 58.24
N VAL A 768 18.71 -5.68 57.35
CA VAL A 768 19.81 -4.79 57.72
C VAL A 768 19.66 -3.41 57.07
N VAL A 769 19.71 -2.36 57.89
CA VAL A 769 19.98 -0.99 57.45
C VAL A 769 21.45 -0.69 57.72
N ASN A 770 22.24 -0.56 56.64
CA ASN A 770 23.67 -0.31 56.69
C ASN A 770 23.97 1.18 56.43
N MET A 771 24.15 1.95 57.50
CA MET A 771 24.54 3.35 57.45
C MET A 771 26.06 3.55 57.31
N THR A 772 26.85 2.48 57.41
CA THR A 772 28.31 2.53 57.16
C THR A 772 28.64 2.61 55.67
N ALA A 773 27.65 2.43 54.79
CA ALA A 773 27.81 2.50 53.34
C ALA A 773 28.11 3.92 52.81
N ASN A 774 27.70 4.96 53.54
CA ASN A 774 28.10 6.34 53.29
C ASN A 774 29.36 6.65 54.12
N PRO A 775 30.39 7.33 53.59
CA PRO A 775 31.50 7.82 54.42
C PRO A 775 31.08 8.86 55.48
N ASP A 776 30.12 9.72 55.16
CA ASP A 776 29.71 10.85 56.03
C ASP A 776 28.64 10.45 57.07
N TYR A 777 28.63 11.09 58.25
CA TYR A 777 27.58 10.85 59.23
C TYR A 777 26.20 11.24 58.69
N GLN A 778 25.19 10.42 58.97
CA GLN A 778 23.87 10.56 58.38
C GLN A 778 22.74 10.26 59.36
N GLN A 779 21.55 10.78 59.04
CA GLN A 779 20.34 10.60 59.83
C GLN A 779 19.28 9.85 59.04
N LEU A 780 18.65 8.86 59.67
CA LEU A 780 17.41 8.23 59.22
C LEU A 780 16.27 8.75 60.08
N THR A 781 15.14 9.11 59.48
CA THR A 781 13.90 9.45 60.19
C THR A 781 12.79 8.51 59.72
N ALA A 782 12.11 7.84 60.64
CA ALA A 782 10.91 7.05 60.36
C ALA A 782 9.74 7.56 61.19
N GLU A 783 8.57 7.80 60.59
CA GLU A 783 7.38 8.19 61.36
C GLU A 783 6.89 7.02 62.22
N ASN A 784 6.85 5.83 61.63
CA ASN A 784 6.56 4.58 62.32
C ASN A 784 7.68 3.57 62.06
N PHE A 785 8.19 2.98 63.13
CA PHE A 785 9.17 1.90 63.08
C PHE A 785 8.60 0.65 63.78
N SER A 786 8.72 -0.51 63.13
CA SER A 786 8.29 -1.80 63.68
C SER A 786 9.18 -2.95 63.20
N GLY A 787 9.01 -4.12 63.81
CA GLY A 787 9.67 -5.36 63.37
C GLY A 787 10.29 -6.17 64.51
N ASN A 788 10.88 -7.31 64.15
CA ASN A 788 11.51 -8.25 65.06
C ASN A 788 12.76 -8.85 64.41
N ASP A 789 13.91 -8.76 65.09
CA ASP A 789 15.21 -9.25 64.59
C ASP A 789 15.79 -8.43 63.41
N GLY A 790 15.62 -7.10 63.42
CA GLY A 790 16.26 -6.16 62.48
C GLY A 790 17.58 -5.59 63.02
N THR A 791 18.50 -5.19 62.14
CA THR A 791 19.83 -4.67 62.50
C THR A 791 20.13 -3.31 61.85
N PHE A 792 20.70 -2.39 62.63
CA PHE A 792 21.30 -1.14 62.14
C PHE A 792 22.83 -1.20 62.26
N TYR A 793 23.56 -0.91 61.19
CA TYR A 793 25.00 -0.66 61.24
C TYR A 793 25.26 0.84 61.16
N MET A 794 25.80 1.39 62.24
CA MET A 794 25.97 2.82 62.45
C MET A 794 27.43 3.15 62.77
N LYS A 795 27.87 4.35 62.38
CA LYS A 795 29.16 4.94 62.75
C LYS A 795 28.98 5.92 63.90
N THR A 796 29.99 6.01 64.75
CA THR A 796 30.06 7.02 65.82
C THR A 796 31.52 7.45 66.02
N ASP A 797 31.73 8.73 66.25
CA ASP A 797 32.99 9.21 66.81
C ASP A 797 32.89 9.19 68.34
N LEU A 798 33.66 8.32 68.97
CA LEU A 798 33.69 8.17 70.42
C LEU A 798 34.33 9.38 71.11
N ASP A 799 35.20 10.13 70.43
CA ASP A 799 35.94 11.26 71.00
C ASP A 799 35.13 12.56 70.99
N SER A 800 34.31 12.78 69.95
CA SER A 800 33.47 13.99 69.85
C SER A 800 32.26 13.98 70.79
N GLN A 801 31.77 12.79 71.17
CA GLN A 801 30.52 12.56 71.91
C GLN A 801 29.23 13.10 71.24
N THR A 802 29.33 13.85 70.15
CA THR A 802 28.19 14.47 69.44
C THR A 802 28.03 13.99 68.00
N ASP A 803 29.10 13.47 67.40
CA ASP A 803 29.14 13.15 65.98
C ASP A 803 28.97 11.65 65.76
N GLY A 804 27.97 11.30 64.96
CA GLY A 804 27.60 9.93 64.67
C GLY A 804 26.33 9.85 63.86
N ASP A 805 26.07 8.66 63.33
CA ASP A 805 24.82 8.36 62.67
C ASP A 805 23.65 8.40 63.66
N LYS A 806 22.45 8.76 63.17
CA LYS A 806 21.22 8.91 63.99
C LYS A 806 20.03 8.19 63.34
N VAL A 807 19.18 7.60 64.17
CA VAL A 807 17.88 7.01 63.79
C VAL A 807 16.78 7.59 64.66
#